data_AF-A0A6G5A965-F1
#
_entry.id   AF-A0A6G5A965-F1
#
_cell.length_a   1.000
_cell.length_b   1.000
_cell.length_c   1.000
_cell.angle_alpha   90.00
_cell.angle_beta   90.00
_cell.angle_gamma   90.00
#
_symmetry.space_group_name_H-M   'P 1'
#
loop_
_entity.id
_entity.type
_entity.pdbx_description
1 polymer ?
#
loop_
_entity_poly.entity_id
_entity_poly.type
_entity_poly.pdbx_seq_one_letter_code
_entity_poly.pdbx_strand_id
1 'polypeptide(L)'
;SNFTQMLGCILQLCPRNPLTTVDAKLLHMWEAKQSLLKRWKKGRHNRKLKLRIAKLDLQIQEYATQLACQQWGQVCDSMQGNLDSKRTWQLLRHLLDPTTSRTHQNQSIKKLVYAHKNDLNGLFDDLRDKHLPPAQKYNTPKYTGKPNELLSAAITEAEVRHAMATLRTTSAPGPDHINNKVLRNLDDNSVTAITDYFNHCFDTGTLPSSWKDARVIFIPKQNKPVNTSNLRPISLTSCLGKTLEHVILNRLNKYMEDNNVYPPEMVGFRKSLSCQDVMLRLKHDIITPNSSLDTQAILSLDIHGAFNNVAHSAILRELNLIGVGAKTYNYIATFLANRTATIHIGADQSQSYALGSYGTPQGSVLSPFLFNVSMMPLAKALRSIPDLKFSLYADDITLWMTGGSDGEIQDTLQAAANTVVALTGSMNLSCSPQKSQLLLLPSHRGGEKHISNIQVILDDVPVTRVDRIRVLGLHIQSNRLNTYTLKTLHTTVDHTLRLLGRVSNKHGGLKEAELLRLVQAFVISKITFTTPYLHFLKSESDQIDILLRKAYKFALGVPIRTSTERLMRTGTFNTLAELGEAHIASQYNRLSNTVTGRHILQTLSVTPASITKVKYTIPHHIHENLYIPPLPKNMHPEHQKQRRMQRARALQKNNFLLLQ
;
A
#
# COMPACT_ATOMS: atom_id res chain seq x y z
N SER A 1 24.02 -20.98 -12.18
CA SER A 1 23.23 -19.78 -11.86
C SER A 1 21.74 -20.03 -12.00
N ASN A 2 21.24 -20.36 -13.21
CA ASN A 2 19.81 -20.60 -13.45
C ASN A 2 19.21 -21.78 -12.66
N PHE A 3 19.94 -22.88 -12.46
CA PHE A 3 19.46 -24.07 -11.76
C PHE A 3 19.22 -23.83 -10.26
N THR A 4 20.11 -23.09 -9.61
CA THR A 4 20.06 -22.80 -8.16
C THR A 4 18.94 -21.82 -7.81
N GLN A 5 18.67 -20.84 -8.68
CA GLN A 5 17.53 -19.94 -8.54
C GLN A 5 16.19 -20.64 -8.81
N MET A 6 16.15 -21.57 -9.77
CA MET A 6 14.93 -22.31 -10.12
C MET A 6 14.56 -23.35 -9.05
N LEU A 7 15.52 -24.13 -8.55
CA LEU A 7 15.30 -25.00 -7.38
C LEU A 7 14.94 -24.20 -6.12
N GLY A 8 15.57 -23.03 -5.93
CA GLY A 8 15.24 -22.12 -4.84
C GLY A 8 13.78 -21.67 -4.88
N CYS A 9 13.27 -21.32 -6.06
CA CYS A 9 11.85 -20.97 -6.25
C CYS A 9 10.91 -22.16 -5.99
N ILE A 10 11.22 -23.35 -6.53
CA ILE A 10 10.38 -24.55 -6.39
C ILE A 10 10.31 -25.00 -4.92
N LEU A 11 11.45 -24.99 -4.20
CA LEU A 11 11.53 -25.38 -2.78
C LEU A 11 10.94 -24.33 -1.83
N GLN A 12 10.98 -23.03 -2.18
CA GLN A 12 10.47 -21.96 -1.31
C GLN A 12 8.96 -21.68 -1.47
N LEU A 13 8.34 -22.09 -2.58
CA LEU A 13 6.95 -21.76 -2.91
C LEU A 13 5.94 -22.88 -2.60
N CYS A 14 6.39 -24.08 -2.24
CA CYS A 14 5.54 -25.18 -1.77
C CYS A 14 5.86 -25.61 -0.32
N PRO A 15 5.45 -24.87 0.72
CA PRO A 15 5.62 -25.33 2.10
C PRO A 15 4.54 -26.34 2.55
N ARG A 16 3.52 -26.60 1.71
CA ARG A 16 2.35 -27.43 2.06
C ARG A 16 1.83 -28.35 0.95
N ASN A 17 2.50 -28.42 -0.19
CA ASN A 17 2.50 -29.66 -0.95
C ASN A 17 3.74 -30.38 -0.47
N PRO A 18 3.64 -31.57 0.14
CA PRO A 18 4.83 -32.36 0.28
C PRO A 18 5.37 -32.57 -1.14
N LEU A 19 6.63 -32.21 -1.37
CA LEU A 19 7.44 -32.97 -2.31
C LEU A 19 7.58 -34.37 -1.68
N THR A 20 6.48 -35.13 -1.56
CA THR A 20 6.46 -36.44 -0.87
C THR A 20 7.16 -37.50 -1.68
N THR A 21 7.42 -37.25 -2.96
CA THR A 21 8.10 -38.19 -3.82
C THR A 21 9.40 -37.54 -4.29
N VAL A 22 10.49 -37.82 -3.56
CA VAL A 22 11.82 -37.71 -4.15
C VAL A 22 11.80 -38.52 -5.44
N ASP A 23 12.21 -37.92 -6.56
CA ASP A 23 12.23 -38.62 -7.83
C ASP A 23 13.08 -39.90 -7.71
N ALA A 24 12.45 -41.05 -7.95
CA ALA A 24 13.05 -42.36 -7.70
C ALA A 24 14.31 -42.60 -8.53
N LYS A 25 14.38 -42.04 -9.74
CA LYS A 25 15.53 -42.15 -10.63
C LYS A 25 16.68 -41.29 -10.13
N LEU A 26 16.40 -40.06 -9.68
CA LEU A 26 17.40 -39.18 -9.09
C LEU A 26 17.97 -39.76 -7.79
N LEU A 27 17.11 -40.37 -6.95
CA LEU A 27 17.52 -41.06 -5.72
C LEU A 27 18.44 -42.24 -6.04
N HIS A 28 18.06 -43.10 -6.99
CA HIS A 28 18.87 -44.25 -7.41
C HIS A 28 20.24 -43.81 -7.97
N MET A 29 20.29 -42.74 -8.77
CA MET A 29 21.55 -42.20 -9.29
C MET A 29 22.44 -41.62 -8.17
N TRP A 30 21.83 -40.97 -7.17
CA TRP A 30 22.55 -40.45 -6.01
C TRP A 30 23.12 -41.57 -5.14
N GLU A 31 22.36 -42.64 -4.89
CA GLU A 31 22.83 -43.82 -4.15
C GLU A 31 23.99 -44.52 -4.88
N ALA A 32 23.89 -44.67 -6.21
CA ALA A 32 24.96 -45.20 -7.05
C ALA A 32 26.23 -44.33 -6.94
N LYS A 33 26.10 -43.00 -6.90
CA LYS A 33 27.22 -42.07 -6.69
C LYS A 33 27.85 -42.26 -5.32
N GLN A 34 27.04 -42.37 -4.26
CA GLN A 34 27.55 -42.57 -2.90
C GLN A 34 28.30 -43.89 -2.75
N SER A 35 27.80 -44.96 -3.38
CA SER A 35 28.47 -46.26 -3.43
C SER A 35 29.84 -46.17 -4.13
N LEU A 36 29.91 -45.50 -5.28
CA LEU A 36 31.17 -45.29 -6.00
C LEU A 36 32.14 -44.37 -5.24
N LEU A 37 31.65 -43.32 -4.59
CA LEU A 37 32.45 -42.44 -3.73
C LEU A 37 33.05 -43.19 -2.53
N LYS A 38 32.28 -44.06 -1.88
CA LYS A 38 32.77 -44.92 -0.79
C LYS A 38 33.89 -45.84 -1.28
N ARG A 39 33.75 -46.44 -2.47
CA ARG A 39 34.79 -47.29 -3.08
C ARG A 39 36.03 -46.49 -3.48
N TRP A 40 35.87 -45.30 -4.06
CA TRP A 40 36.98 -44.42 -4.43
C TRP A 40 37.73 -43.88 -3.21
N LYS A 41 37.04 -43.56 -2.10
CA LYS A 41 37.69 -43.13 -0.84
C LYS A 41 38.63 -44.19 -0.27
N LYS A 42 38.33 -45.48 -0.46
CA LYS A 42 39.19 -46.62 -0.07
C LYS A 42 40.37 -46.85 -1.03
N GLY A 43 40.37 -46.26 -2.23
CA GLY A 43 41.40 -46.43 -3.25
C GLY A 43 41.57 -45.17 -4.11
N ARG A 44 42.13 -44.10 -3.53
CA ARG A 44 42.15 -42.74 -4.10
C ARG A 44 42.86 -42.62 -5.46
N HIS A 45 43.73 -43.56 -5.80
CA HIS A 45 44.48 -43.60 -7.06
C HIS A 45 43.71 -44.25 -8.23
N ASN A 46 42.50 -44.79 -8.00
CA ASN A 46 41.73 -45.46 -9.05
C ASN A 46 41.06 -44.44 -10.01
N ARG A 47 41.76 -44.14 -11.12
CA ARG A 47 41.31 -43.22 -12.18
C ARG A 47 40.01 -43.66 -12.86
N LYS A 48 39.75 -44.96 -13.00
CA LYS A 48 38.52 -45.49 -13.61
C LYS A 48 37.28 -45.17 -12.75
N LEU A 49 37.39 -45.32 -11.42
CA LEU A 49 36.31 -44.96 -10.50
C LEU A 49 36.05 -43.44 -10.50
N LYS A 50 37.10 -42.62 -10.55
CA LYS A 50 36.97 -41.16 -10.64
C LYS A 50 36.23 -40.72 -11.92
N LEU A 51 36.57 -41.32 -13.06
CA LEU A 51 35.87 -41.06 -14.34
C LEU A 51 34.40 -41.49 -14.30
N ARG A 52 34.10 -42.64 -13.66
CA ARG A 52 32.73 -43.15 -13.53
C ARG A 52 31.86 -42.26 -12.61
N ILE A 53 32.44 -41.74 -11.54
CA ILE A 53 31.78 -40.76 -10.67
C ILE A 53 31.51 -39.46 -11.44
N ALA A 54 32.50 -38.95 -12.18
CA ALA A 54 32.31 -37.73 -12.98
C ALA A 54 31.24 -37.90 -14.08
N LYS A 55 31.19 -39.06 -14.74
CA LYS A 55 30.13 -39.38 -15.72
C LYS A 55 28.76 -39.45 -15.06
N LEU A 56 28.66 -40.10 -13.90
CA LEU A 56 27.41 -40.19 -13.14
C LEU A 56 26.97 -38.81 -12.63
N ASP A 57 27.90 -37.96 -12.23
CA ASP A 57 27.63 -36.57 -11.82
C ASP A 57 27.05 -35.75 -12.95
N LEU A 58 27.61 -35.88 -14.16
CA LEU A 58 27.08 -35.25 -15.36
C LEU A 58 25.66 -35.74 -15.66
N GLN A 59 25.42 -37.06 -15.61
CA GLN A 59 24.09 -37.65 -15.80
C GLN A 59 23.08 -37.18 -14.75
N ILE A 60 23.48 -37.08 -13.47
CA ILE A 60 22.63 -36.56 -12.39
C ILE A 60 22.28 -35.11 -12.70
N GLN A 61 23.25 -34.29 -13.11
CA GLN A 61 23.03 -32.89 -13.43
C GLN A 61 22.10 -32.70 -14.64
N GLU A 62 22.29 -33.49 -15.70
CA GLU A 62 21.43 -33.47 -16.89
C GLU A 62 19.99 -33.87 -16.53
N TYR A 63 19.81 -34.99 -15.84
CA TYR A 63 18.49 -35.48 -15.45
C TYR A 63 17.78 -34.53 -14.47
N ALA A 64 18.51 -33.99 -13.49
CA ALA A 64 17.97 -32.99 -12.57
C ALA A 64 17.52 -31.72 -13.32
N THR A 65 18.25 -31.32 -14.36
CA THR A 65 17.87 -30.20 -15.24
C THR A 65 16.59 -30.51 -16.01
N GLN A 66 16.50 -31.69 -16.61
CA GLN A 66 15.29 -32.13 -17.32
C GLN A 66 14.07 -32.18 -16.40
N LEU A 67 14.20 -32.81 -15.24
CA LEU A 67 13.13 -32.93 -14.25
C LEU A 67 12.65 -31.56 -13.78
N ALA A 68 13.58 -30.65 -13.47
CA ALA A 68 13.22 -29.32 -13.02
C ALA A 68 12.49 -28.51 -14.12
N CYS A 69 12.90 -28.66 -15.39
CA CYS A 69 12.19 -28.07 -16.53
C CYS A 69 10.77 -28.63 -16.69
N GLN A 70 10.59 -29.95 -16.54
CA GLN A 70 9.27 -30.59 -16.61
C GLN A 70 8.36 -30.14 -15.46
N GLN A 71 8.86 -30.14 -14.23
CA GLN A 71 8.13 -29.66 -13.05
C GLN A 71 7.73 -28.19 -13.21
N TRP A 72 8.62 -27.35 -13.74
CA TRP A 72 8.29 -25.96 -14.03
C TRP A 72 7.21 -25.83 -15.12
N GLY A 73 7.27 -26.65 -16.17
CA GLY A 73 6.22 -26.74 -17.19
C GLY A 73 4.85 -27.03 -16.56
N GLN A 74 4.76 -28.06 -15.72
CA GLN A 74 3.53 -28.41 -15.00
C GLN A 74 3.01 -27.29 -14.10
N VAL A 75 3.92 -26.57 -13.42
CA VAL A 75 3.55 -25.40 -12.61
C VAL A 75 2.95 -24.30 -13.49
N CYS A 76 3.55 -24.01 -14.65
CA CYS A 76 3.03 -23.04 -15.61
C CYS A 76 1.67 -23.45 -16.19
N ASP A 77 1.52 -24.72 -16.57
CA ASP A 77 0.25 -25.26 -17.09
C ASP A 77 -0.86 -25.17 -16.03
N SER A 78 -0.53 -25.42 -14.76
CA SER A 78 -1.49 -25.28 -13.66
C SER A 78 -2.02 -23.85 -13.46
N MET A 79 -1.32 -22.83 -13.98
CA MET A 79 -1.75 -21.44 -13.91
C MET A 79 -2.81 -21.09 -14.96
N GLN A 80 -2.88 -21.84 -16.07
CA GLN A 80 -3.83 -21.60 -17.15
C GLN A 80 -5.27 -21.75 -16.62
N GLY A 81 -6.15 -20.80 -16.97
CA GLY A 81 -7.52 -20.75 -16.43
C GLY A 81 -7.63 -20.48 -14.92
N ASN A 82 -6.52 -20.39 -14.18
CA ASN A 82 -6.47 -20.24 -12.72
C ASN A 82 -5.88 -18.89 -12.29
N LEU A 83 -5.92 -17.87 -13.16
CA LEU A 83 -5.48 -16.52 -12.81
C LEU A 83 -6.31 -15.90 -11.67
N ASP A 84 -7.53 -16.36 -11.41
CA ASP A 84 -8.31 -15.84 -10.28
C ASP A 84 -7.86 -16.42 -8.92
N SER A 85 -6.96 -17.41 -8.93
CA SER A 85 -6.40 -18.01 -7.73
C SER A 85 -5.40 -17.09 -7.04
N LYS A 86 -5.56 -16.93 -5.72
CA LYS A 86 -4.62 -16.23 -4.86
C LYS A 86 -3.19 -16.81 -4.96
N ARG A 87 -3.05 -18.12 -5.16
CA ARG A 87 -1.75 -18.81 -5.23
C ARG A 87 -0.98 -18.39 -6.48
N THR A 88 -1.66 -18.39 -7.64
CA THR A 88 -1.09 -17.96 -8.92
C THR A 88 -0.58 -16.52 -8.84
N TRP A 89 -1.38 -15.60 -8.28
CA TRP A 89 -0.93 -14.20 -8.09
C TRP A 89 0.22 -14.06 -7.09
N GLN A 90 0.28 -14.87 -6.03
CA GLN A 90 1.40 -14.85 -5.09
C GLN A 90 2.69 -15.29 -5.77
N LEU A 91 2.62 -16.34 -6.58
CA LEU A 91 3.73 -16.83 -7.37
C LEU A 91 4.21 -15.78 -8.39
N LEU A 92 3.30 -15.21 -9.19
CA LEU A 92 3.64 -14.17 -10.17
C LEU A 92 4.28 -12.93 -9.51
N ARG A 93 3.74 -12.47 -8.38
CA ARG A 93 4.35 -11.36 -7.63
C ARG A 93 5.74 -11.70 -7.08
N HIS A 94 5.93 -12.94 -6.63
CA HIS A 94 7.25 -13.38 -6.17
C HIS A 94 8.27 -13.43 -7.32
N LEU A 95 7.84 -13.86 -8.52
CA LEU A 95 8.70 -13.83 -9.70
C LEU A 95 9.08 -12.40 -10.09
N LEU A 96 8.14 -11.44 -9.96
CA LEU A 96 8.37 -10.02 -10.22
C LEU A 96 9.31 -9.35 -9.22
N ASP A 97 9.23 -9.72 -7.96
CA ASP A 97 10.16 -9.23 -6.95
C ASP A 97 10.35 -10.28 -5.84
N PRO A 98 11.41 -11.10 -5.93
CA PRO A 98 11.68 -12.14 -4.95
C PRO A 98 11.89 -11.59 -3.53
N THR A 99 12.38 -10.35 -3.41
CA THR A 99 12.72 -9.72 -2.14
C THR A 99 11.49 -9.35 -1.30
N THR A 100 10.33 -9.20 -1.95
CA THR A 100 9.06 -8.85 -1.31
C THR A 100 8.35 -10.04 -0.68
N SER A 101 8.86 -11.25 -0.87
CA SER A 101 8.23 -12.45 -0.33
C SER A 101 8.29 -12.53 1.18
N ARG A 102 7.23 -13.09 1.77
CA ARG A 102 7.18 -13.40 3.21
C ARG A 102 8.36 -14.29 3.62
N THR A 103 8.79 -15.20 2.75
CA THR A 103 9.92 -16.10 3.00
C THR A 103 11.23 -15.32 3.11
N HIS A 104 11.50 -14.42 2.16
CA HIS A 104 12.70 -13.57 2.21
C HIS A 104 12.68 -12.64 3.43
N GLN A 105 11.54 -12.00 3.72
CA GLN A 105 11.37 -11.18 4.93
C GLN A 105 11.62 -11.98 6.21
N ASN A 106 11.09 -13.20 6.31
CA ASN A 106 11.34 -14.08 7.46
C ASN A 106 12.81 -14.48 7.57
N GLN A 107 13.49 -14.75 6.45
CA GLN A 107 14.93 -15.05 6.45
C GLN A 107 15.76 -13.85 6.91
N SER A 108 15.43 -12.64 6.44
CA SER A 108 16.04 -11.39 6.89
C SER A 108 15.89 -11.18 8.39
N ILE A 109 14.68 -11.40 8.94
CA ILE A 109 14.44 -11.30 10.37
C ILE A 109 15.22 -12.37 11.14
N LYS A 110 15.23 -13.63 10.66
CA LYS A 110 16.02 -14.70 11.28
C LYS A 110 17.52 -14.38 11.35
N LYS A 111 18.08 -13.77 10.29
CA LYS A 111 19.47 -13.32 10.29
C LYS A 111 19.72 -12.26 11.36
N LEU A 112 18.79 -11.31 11.52
CA LEU A 112 18.90 -10.26 12.54
C LEU A 112 18.82 -10.82 13.96
N VAL A 113 17.90 -11.77 14.22
CA VAL A 113 17.81 -12.47 15.51
C VAL A 113 19.08 -13.28 15.79
N TYR A 114 19.59 -14.01 14.79
CA TYR A 114 20.82 -14.78 14.95
C TYR A 114 22.03 -13.89 15.27
N ALA A 115 22.13 -12.71 14.66
CA ALA A 115 23.18 -11.74 14.96
C ALA A 115 23.17 -11.24 16.42
N HIS A 116 22.01 -11.27 17.08
CA HIS A 116 21.83 -10.85 18.48
C HIS A 116 21.53 -12.04 19.40
N LYS A 117 21.88 -13.28 19.01
CA LYS A 117 21.52 -14.48 19.77
C LYS A 117 22.03 -14.45 21.22
N ASN A 118 23.16 -13.80 21.47
CA ASN A 118 23.76 -13.69 22.80
C ASN A 118 23.18 -12.54 23.65
N ASP A 119 22.39 -11.65 23.06
CA ASP A 119 21.74 -10.52 23.73
C ASP A 119 20.39 -10.18 23.09
N LEU A 120 19.41 -11.08 23.28
CA LEU A 120 18.05 -10.88 22.77
C LEU A 120 17.32 -9.76 23.52
N ASN A 121 17.64 -9.54 24.80
CA ASN A 121 17.01 -8.49 25.59
C ASN A 121 17.45 -7.10 25.12
N GLY A 122 18.75 -6.90 24.86
CA GLY A 122 19.26 -5.66 24.28
C GLY A 122 18.65 -5.39 22.89
N LEU A 123 18.40 -6.42 22.09
CA LEU A 123 17.65 -6.26 20.83
C LEU A 123 16.21 -5.79 21.07
N PHE A 124 15.49 -6.35 22.05
CA PHE A 124 14.14 -5.90 22.37
C PHE A 124 14.11 -4.47 22.89
N ASP A 125 15.07 -4.07 23.71
CA ASP A 125 15.21 -2.70 24.19
C ASP A 125 15.51 -1.71 23.06
N ASP A 126 16.44 -2.04 22.15
CA ASP A 126 16.72 -1.20 20.96
C ASP A 126 15.49 -1.06 20.05
N LEU A 127 14.71 -2.14 19.89
CA LEU A 127 13.47 -2.09 19.12
C LEU A 127 12.37 -1.29 19.82
N ARG A 128 12.27 -1.39 21.15
CA ARG A 128 11.35 -0.57 21.96
C ARG A 128 11.69 0.90 21.78
N ASP A 129 12.94 1.29 22.02
CA ASP A 129 13.35 2.69 22.07
C ASP A 129 13.23 3.38 20.69
N LYS A 130 13.39 2.63 19.60
CA LYS A 130 13.26 3.16 18.23
C LYS A 130 11.84 3.23 17.70
N HIS A 131 10.95 2.33 18.14
CA HIS A 131 9.67 2.11 17.45
C HIS A 131 8.43 2.23 18.32
N LEU A 132 8.56 2.15 19.64
CA LEU A 132 7.43 2.29 20.56
C LEU A 132 7.48 3.67 21.23
N PRO A 133 6.30 4.29 21.47
CA PRO A 133 6.26 5.53 22.23
C PRO A 133 6.75 5.30 23.66
N PRO A 134 7.45 6.29 24.27
CA PRO A 134 7.91 6.18 25.65
C PRO A 134 6.71 6.03 26.59
N ALA A 135 6.91 5.41 27.76
CA ALA A 135 5.83 5.15 28.73
C ALA A 135 5.27 6.42 29.42
N GLN A 136 5.78 7.60 29.07
CA GLN A 136 5.42 8.86 29.69
C GLN A 136 3.94 9.22 29.41
N LYS A 137 3.21 9.49 30.48
CA LYS A 137 1.80 9.89 30.42
C LYS A 137 1.67 11.38 30.62
N TYR A 138 0.75 11.99 29.88
CA TYR A 138 0.40 13.40 29.99
C TYR A 138 -1.09 13.55 30.25
N ASN A 139 -1.46 14.67 30.87
CA ASN A 139 -2.86 15.01 31.05
C ASN A 139 -3.52 15.21 29.68
N THR A 140 -4.57 14.43 29.44
CA THR A 140 -5.42 14.59 28.27
C THR A 140 -6.47 15.65 28.58
N PRO A 141 -6.82 16.50 27.59
CA PRO A 141 -7.89 17.46 27.79
C PRO A 141 -9.22 16.73 28.08
N LYS A 142 -10.12 17.38 28.81
CA LYS A 142 -11.50 16.91 28.95
C LYS A 142 -12.33 17.41 27.76
N TYR A 143 -13.45 16.75 27.49
CA TYR A 143 -14.36 17.22 26.46
C TYR A 143 -15.08 18.50 26.90
N THR A 144 -14.96 19.56 26.11
CA THR A 144 -15.68 20.84 26.29
C THR A 144 -16.36 21.30 25.00
N GLY A 145 -16.27 20.51 23.93
CA GLY A 145 -16.88 20.80 22.64
C GLY A 145 -18.41 20.68 22.65
N LYS A 146 -19.03 21.07 21.53
CA LYS A 146 -20.48 21.02 21.34
C LYS A 146 -21.03 19.58 21.39
N PRO A 147 -22.26 19.34 21.86
CA PRO A 147 -22.88 18.03 21.72
C PRO A 147 -23.06 17.68 20.24
N ASN A 148 -23.06 16.38 19.93
CA ASN A 148 -23.24 15.89 18.57
C ASN A 148 -24.12 14.63 18.60
N GLU A 149 -25.41 14.82 18.38
CA GLU A 149 -26.41 13.76 18.46
C GLU A 149 -26.17 12.67 17.41
N LEU A 150 -25.78 13.06 16.19
CA LEU A 150 -25.52 12.13 15.09
C LEU A 150 -24.37 11.16 15.42
N LEU A 151 -23.26 11.68 15.96
CA LEU A 151 -22.12 10.85 16.33
C LEU A 151 -22.33 10.09 17.66
N SER A 152 -23.19 10.62 18.53
CA SER A 152 -23.47 10.05 19.86
C SER A 152 -24.66 9.08 19.89
N ALA A 153 -25.32 8.86 18.74
CA ALA A 153 -26.42 7.91 18.60
C ALA A 153 -26.02 6.48 18.98
N ALA A 154 -26.98 5.64 19.36
CA ALA A 154 -26.72 4.22 19.60
C ALA A 154 -26.20 3.52 18.34
N ILE A 155 -25.26 2.60 18.50
CA ILE A 155 -24.73 1.72 17.45
C ILE A 155 -25.81 0.72 17.05
N THR A 156 -26.06 0.62 15.76
CA THR A 156 -27.07 -0.29 15.19
C THR A 156 -26.44 -1.61 14.74
N GLU A 157 -27.23 -2.69 14.72
CA GLU A 157 -26.78 -3.97 14.15
C GLU A 157 -26.37 -3.83 12.68
N ALA A 158 -27.06 -2.98 11.92
CA ALA A 158 -26.76 -2.74 10.52
C ALA A 158 -25.33 -2.21 10.32
N GLU A 159 -24.88 -1.30 11.19
CA GLU A 159 -23.51 -0.78 11.17
C GLU A 159 -22.49 -1.86 11.53
N VAL A 160 -22.78 -2.68 12.53
CA VAL A 160 -21.93 -3.80 12.95
C VAL A 160 -21.81 -4.83 11.83
N ARG A 161 -22.93 -5.21 11.19
CA ARG A 161 -22.95 -6.14 10.05
C ARG A 161 -22.19 -5.57 8.86
N HIS A 162 -22.35 -4.28 8.58
CA HIS A 162 -21.60 -3.60 7.52
C HIS A 162 -20.08 -3.64 7.79
N ALA A 163 -19.67 -3.33 9.03
CA ALA A 163 -18.27 -3.43 9.45
C ALA A 163 -17.74 -4.85 9.27
N MET A 164 -18.45 -5.87 9.79
CA MET A 164 -18.06 -7.28 9.66
C MET A 164 -17.95 -7.74 8.20
N ALA A 165 -18.90 -7.35 7.34
CA ALA A 165 -18.93 -7.77 5.93
C ALA A 165 -17.72 -7.29 5.12
N THR A 166 -17.19 -6.11 5.46
CA THR A 166 -16.04 -5.47 4.80
C THR A 166 -14.69 -5.97 5.35
N LEU A 167 -14.67 -6.69 6.48
CA LEU A 167 -13.45 -7.25 7.05
C LEU A 167 -12.74 -8.20 6.09
N ARG A 168 -11.41 -8.02 5.98
CA ARG A 168 -10.53 -8.91 5.22
C ARG A 168 -10.32 -10.22 5.99
N THR A 169 -10.78 -11.34 5.41
CA THR A 169 -10.73 -12.69 6.01
C THR A 169 -9.32 -13.30 6.14
N THR A 170 -8.31 -12.66 5.57
CA THR A 170 -6.93 -13.14 5.59
C THR A 170 -6.03 -12.38 6.55
N SER A 171 -6.58 -11.47 7.34
CA SER A 171 -5.85 -10.74 8.36
C SER A 171 -5.43 -11.67 9.50
N ALA A 172 -4.25 -11.42 10.08
CA ALA A 172 -3.80 -12.11 11.27
C ALA A 172 -4.61 -11.64 12.49
N PRO A 173 -4.94 -12.53 13.44
CA PRO A 173 -5.63 -12.15 14.67
C PRO A 173 -4.69 -11.39 15.62
N GLY A 174 -5.28 -10.69 16.58
CA GLY A 174 -4.58 -10.10 17.72
C GLY A 174 -4.26 -11.13 18.81
N PRO A 175 -3.89 -10.66 20.02
CA PRO A 175 -3.61 -11.52 21.18
C PRO A 175 -4.80 -12.39 21.63
N ASP A 176 -6.03 -11.98 21.32
CA ASP A 176 -7.28 -12.71 21.62
C ASP A 176 -7.53 -13.92 20.70
N HIS A 177 -6.71 -14.11 19.66
CA HIS A 177 -6.83 -15.19 18.66
C HIS A 177 -8.14 -15.22 17.86
N ILE A 178 -9.02 -14.23 18.03
CA ILE A 178 -10.25 -14.08 17.26
C ILE A 178 -9.87 -13.57 15.87
N ASN A 179 -10.31 -14.28 14.83
CA ASN A 179 -10.03 -13.90 13.45
C ASN A 179 -11.27 -13.36 12.73
N ASN A 180 -11.04 -12.54 11.71
CA ASN A 180 -12.10 -11.93 10.89
C ASN A 180 -13.02 -12.95 10.19
N LYS A 181 -12.62 -14.22 10.05
CA LYS A 181 -13.52 -15.23 9.48
C LYS A 181 -14.59 -15.63 10.49
N VAL A 182 -14.25 -15.76 11.77
CA VAL A 182 -15.22 -16.07 12.82
C VAL A 182 -16.28 -14.97 12.88
N LEU A 183 -15.85 -13.71 12.97
CA LEU A 183 -16.75 -12.54 13.04
C LEU A 183 -17.73 -12.48 11.86
N ARG A 184 -17.29 -12.85 10.65
CA ARG A 184 -18.13 -12.85 9.45
C ARG A 184 -19.13 -14.00 9.35
N ASN A 185 -19.03 -15.00 10.21
CA ASN A 185 -19.90 -16.17 10.20
C ASN A 185 -20.69 -16.32 11.52
N LEU A 186 -20.74 -15.26 12.33
CA LEU A 186 -21.59 -15.22 13.51
C LEU A 186 -23.07 -15.29 13.10
N ASP A 187 -23.86 -15.96 13.93
CA ASP A 187 -25.31 -15.98 13.84
C ASP A 187 -25.92 -14.65 14.32
N ASP A 188 -27.21 -14.45 14.07
CA ASP A 188 -27.87 -13.19 14.34
C ASP A 188 -27.88 -12.83 15.83
N ASN A 189 -28.12 -13.80 16.73
CA ASN A 189 -28.11 -13.55 18.18
C ASN A 189 -26.73 -13.11 18.66
N SER A 190 -25.66 -13.71 18.12
CA SER A 190 -24.28 -13.29 18.41
C SER A 190 -24.00 -11.86 17.94
N VAL A 191 -24.55 -11.44 16.78
CA VAL A 191 -24.41 -10.07 16.28
C VAL A 191 -25.17 -9.07 17.16
N THR A 192 -26.39 -9.41 17.59
CA THR A 192 -27.16 -8.61 18.55
C THR A 192 -26.37 -8.42 19.85
N ALA A 193 -25.89 -9.51 20.46
CA ALA A 193 -25.12 -9.45 21.71
C ALA A 193 -23.84 -8.61 21.58
N ILE A 194 -23.13 -8.72 20.46
CA ILE A 194 -21.94 -7.87 20.19
C ILE A 194 -22.34 -6.40 20.02
N THR A 195 -23.47 -6.12 19.39
CA THR A 195 -23.98 -4.76 19.21
C THR A 195 -24.33 -4.13 20.55
N ASP A 196 -25.01 -4.86 21.43
CA ASP A 196 -25.32 -4.41 22.79
C ASP A 196 -24.05 -4.16 23.59
N TYR A 197 -23.06 -5.05 23.46
CA TYR A 197 -21.76 -4.87 24.10
C TYR A 197 -21.00 -3.65 23.58
N PHE A 198 -21.05 -3.40 22.26
CA PHE A 198 -20.47 -2.20 21.65
C PHE A 198 -21.15 -0.92 22.15
N ASN A 199 -22.47 -0.92 22.28
CA ASN A 199 -23.21 0.19 22.88
C ASN A 199 -22.79 0.41 24.33
N HIS A 200 -22.67 -0.64 25.13
CA HIS A 200 -22.19 -0.53 26.51
C HIS A 200 -20.79 0.09 26.60
N CYS A 201 -19.84 -0.36 25.75
CA CYS A 201 -18.51 0.25 25.67
C CYS A 201 -18.57 1.72 25.24
N PHE A 202 -19.43 2.05 24.28
CA PHE A 202 -19.55 3.40 23.73
C PHE A 202 -20.20 4.38 24.73
N ASP A 203 -21.22 3.93 25.46
CA ASP A 203 -21.94 4.72 26.46
C ASP A 203 -21.13 4.96 27.72
N THR A 204 -20.44 3.93 28.21
CA THR A 204 -19.58 4.05 29.41
C THR A 204 -18.21 4.66 29.09
N GLY A 205 -17.80 4.69 27.82
CA GLY A 205 -16.46 5.10 27.40
C GLY A 205 -15.36 4.15 27.89
N THR A 206 -15.71 2.88 28.17
CA THR A 206 -14.77 1.87 28.67
C THR A 206 -14.50 0.80 27.59
N LEU A 207 -13.26 0.29 27.54
CA LEU A 207 -12.83 -0.73 26.58
C LEU A 207 -12.10 -1.87 27.29
N PRO A 208 -12.29 -3.13 26.83
CA PRO A 208 -11.50 -4.26 27.31
C PRO A 208 -10.00 -3.99 27.21
N SER A 209 -9.25 -4.39 28.24
CA SER A 209 -7.78 -4.34 28.24
C SER A 209 -7.20 -5.11 27.05
N SER A 210 -7.76 -6.29 26.76
CA SER A 210 -7.35 -7.15 25.64
C SER A 210 -7.49 -6.49 24.26
N TRP A 211 -8.31 -5.45 24.10
CA TRP A 211 -8.42 -4.69 22.85
C TRP A 211 -7.35 -3.61 22.74
N LYS A 212 -6.77 -3.20 23.87
CA LYS A 212 -5.70 -2.19 23.98
C LYS A 212 -4.30 -2.79 23.96
N ASP A 213 -4.19 -4.10 24.15
CA ASP A 213 -2.95 -4.85 24.03
C ASP A 213 -2.58 -5.12 22.55
N ALA A 214 -1.35 -4.79 22.18
CA ALA A 214 -0.85 -4.94 20.81
C ALA A 214 0.29 -5.95 20.73
N ARG A 215 0.16 -6.91 19.81
CA ARG A 215 1.29 -7.72 19.35
C ARG A 215 2.02 -6.99 18.23
N VAL A 216 3.21 -6.48 18.49
CA VAL A 216 4.02 -5.74 17.52
C VAL A 216 4.93 -6.68 16.76
N ILE A 217 4.74 -6.76 15.44
CA ILE A 217 5.61 -7.50 14.52
C ILE A 217 6.35 -6.54 13.60
N PHE A 218 7.51 -6.93 13.10
CA PHE A 218 8.33 -6.07 12.25
C PHE A 218 8.34 -6.52 10.79
N ILE A 219 8.20 -5.56 9.88
CA ILE A 219 8.36 -5.78 8.43
C ILE A 219 9.57 -4.97 7.94
N PRO A 220 10.58 -5.60 7.31
CA PRO A 220 11.72 -4.89 6.74
C PRO A 220 11.31 -3.85 5.69
N LYS A 221 11.89 -2.66 5.74
CA LYS A 221 11.78 -1.66 4.68
C LYS A 221 12.41 -2.24 3.40
N GLN A 222 11.70 -2.15 2.29
CA GLN A 222 12.17 -2.64 0.99
C GLN A 222 13.45 -1.89 0.56
N ASN A 223 14.36 -2.60 -0.11
CA ASN A 223 15.61 -2.06 -0.67
C ASN A 223 16.53 -1.37 0.35
N LYS A 224 16.41 -1.71 1.63
CA LYS A 224 17.29 -1.22 2.70
C LYS A 224 17.97 -2.39 3.41
N PRO A 225 19.20 -2.20 3.92
CA PRO A 225 19.86 -3.21 4.74
C PRO A 225 19.02 -3.48 5.99
N VAL A 226 18.94 -4.75 6.37
CA VAL A 226 18.14 -5.20 7.52
C VAL A 226 18.88 -4.84 8.79
N ASN A 227 18.42 -3.79 9.47
CA ASN A 227 18.84 -3.38 10.79
C ASN A 227 17.60 -2.87 11.57
N THR A 228 17.74 -2.63 12.86
CA THR A 228 16.61 -2.25 13.73
C THR A 228 15.94 -0.95 13.29
N SER A 229 16.68 0.04 12.78
CA SER A 229 16.13 1.31 12.26
C SER A 229 15.35 1.17 10.94
N ASN A 230 15.63 0.11 10.18
CA ASN A 230 15.02 -0.17 8.88
C ASN A 230 13.84 -1.14 8.95
N LEU A 231 13.30 -1.39 10.14
CA LEU A 231 12.06 -2.14 10.32
C LEU A 231 10.85 -1.20 10.40
N ARG A 232 9.67 -1.72 10.05
CA ARG A 232 8.37 -1.06 10.29
C ARG A 232 7.60 -1.87 11.33
N PRO A 233 7.20 -1.28 12.46
CA PRO A 233 6.35 -1.95 13.44
C PRO A 233 4.93 -2.06 12.89
N ILE A 234 4.28 -3.20 13.11
CA ILE A 234 2.85 -3.41 12.83
C ILE A 234 2.20 -3.95 14.08
N SER A 235 1.26 -3.19 14.63
CA SER A 235 0.47 -3.53 15.80
C SER A 235 -0.73 -4.41 15.41
N LEU A 236 -0.71 -5.65 15.84
CA LEU A 236 -1.84 -6.57 15.77
C LEU A 236 -2.66 -6.46 17.06
N THR A 237 -3.85 -5.86 16.98
CA THR A 237 -4.83 -5.72 18.07
C THR A 237 -6.06 -6.60 17.78
N SER A 238 -6.97 -6.71 18.77
CA SER A 238 -8.21 -7.50 18.67
C SER A 238 -8.99 -7.23 17.38
N CYS A 239 -9.37 -8.31 16.69
CA CYS A 239 -10.26 -8.21 15.52
C CYS A 239 -11.66 -7.71 15.89
N LEU A 240 -12.15 -8.06 17.08
CA LEU A 240 -13.44 -7.60 17.58
C LEU A 240 -13.39 -6.10 17.90
N GLY A 241 -12.34 -5.65 18.61
CA GLY A 241 -12.09 -4.22 18.86
C GLY A 241 -12.01 -3.41 17.57
N LYS A 242 -11.29 -3.91 16.55
CA LYS A 242 -11.24 -3.27 15.22
C LYS A 242 -12.60 -3.18 14.52
N THR A 243 -13.53 -4.07 14.84
CA THR A 243 -14.90 -4.00 14.28
C THR A 243 -15.64 -2.80 14.84
N LEU A 244 -15.52 -2.53 16.15
CA LEU A 244 -16.03 -1.29 16.75
C LEU A 244 -15.32 -0.06 16.18
N GLU A 245 -13.99 -0.11 16.04
CA GLU A 245 -13.24 0.98 15.39
C GLU A 245 -13.77 1.30 13.99
N HIS A 246 -14.12 0.29 13.19
CA HIS A 246 -14.72 0.48 11.86
C HIS A 246 -16.09 1.17 11.91
N VAL A 247 -16.95 0.80 12.87
CA VAL A 247 -18.25 1.45 13.06
C VAL A 247 -18.05 2.94 13.35
N ILE A 248 -17.22 3.27 14.35
CA ILE A 248 -16.96 4.65 14.76
C ILE A 248 -16.27 5.44 13.64
N LEU A 249 -15.30 4.85 12.94
CA LEU A 249 -14.63 5.48 11.80
C LEU A 249 -15.59 5.80 10.66
N ASN A 250 -16.56 4.92 10.36
CA ASN A 250 -17.54 5.15 9.32
C ASN A 250 -18.43 6.36 9.64
N ARG A 251 -18.88 6.49 10.89
CA ARG A 251 -19.64 7.64 11.38
C ARG A 251 -18.84 8.93 11.28
N LEU A 252 -17.60 8.92 11.80
CA LEU A 252 -16.69 10.06 11.79
C LEU A 252 -16.39 10.53 10.36
N ASN A 253 -15.98 9.63 9.46
CA ASN A 253 -15.69 9.99 8.08
C ASN A 253 -16.92 10.59 7.37
N LYS A 254 -18.11 10.01 7.58
CA LYS A 254 -19.35 10.55 7.01
C LYS A 254 -19.59 11.97 7.52
N TYR A 255 -19.51 12.19 8.83
CA TYR A 255 -19.69 13.50 9.44
C TYR A 255 -18.68 14.54 8.92
N MET A 256 -17.41 14.18 8.85
CA MET A 256 -16.34 15.09 8.42
C MET A 256 -16.50 15.52 6.95
N GLU A 257 -16.90 14.60 6.07
CA GLU A 257 -17.12 14.90 4.65
C GLU A 257 -18.44 15.65 4.42
N ASP A 258 -19.55 15.22 5.05
CA ASP A 258 -20.87 15.84 4.87
C ASP A 258 -20.89 17.30 5.38
N ASN A 259 -20.09 17.62 6.40
CA ASN A 259 -19.97 18.96 6.97
C ASN A 259 -18.75 19.74 6.45
N ASN A 260 -18.03 19.24 5.44
CA ASN A 260 -16.83 19.87 4.86
C ASN A 260 -15.77 20.29 5.89
N VAL A 261 -15.57 19.46 6.92
CA VAL A 261 -14.65 19.77 8.02
C VAL A 261 -13.19 19.65 7.58
N TYR A 262 -12.89 18.72 6.68
CA TYR A 262 -11.54 18.53 6.17
C TYR A 262 -11.11 19.67 5.24
N PRO A 263 -9.92 20.25 5.44
CA PRO A 263 -9.28 21.10 4.44
C PRO A 263 -9.09 20.35 3.11
N PRO A 264 -9.48 20.90 1.95
CA PRO A 264 -9.31 20.26 0.64
C PRO A 264 -7.88 19.86 0.24
N GLU A 265 -6.84 20.50 0.77
CA GLU A 265 -5.45 20.16 0.47
C GLU A 265 -4.98 18.89 1.22
N MET A 266 -5.78 18.40 2.17
CA MET A 266 -5.55 17.10 2.81
C MET A 266 -6.17 15.99 1.97
N VAL A 267 -5.32 15.18 1.34
CA VAL A 267 -5.72 14.14 0.38
C VAL A 267 -5.49 12.73 0.94
N GLY A 268 -4.49 12.57 1.82
CA GLY A 268 -4.11 11.27 2.39
C GLY A 268 -5.23 10.62 3.20
N PHE A 269 -5.39 9.30 3.05
CA PHE A 269 -6.35 8.46 3.80
C PHE A 269 -7.83 8.87 3.72
N ARG A 270 -8.21 9.71 2.76
CA ARG A 270 -9.60 10.12 2.57
C ARG A 270 -10.28 9.32 1.45
N LYS A 271 -11.57 9.06 1.63
CA LYS A 271 -12.35 8.26 0.68
C LYS A 271 -12.49 9.00 -0.65
N SER A 272 -12.40 8.26 -1.75
CA SER A 272 -12.52 8.79 -3.12
C SER A 272 -11.45 9.81 -3.52
N LEU A 273 -10.38 9.96 -2.74
CA LEU A 273 -9.17 10.73 -3.03
C LEU A 273 -7.97 9.79 -3.13
N SER A 274 -6.93 10.21 -3.85
CA SER A 274 -5.73 9.40 -4.13
C SER A 274 -4.50 10.27 -4.30
N CYS A 275 -3.30 9.66 -4.24
CA CYS A 275 -2.06 10.38 -4.51
C CYS A 275 -2.01 11.01 -5.91
N GLN A 276 -2.73 10.43 -6.87
CA GLN A 276 -2.86 10.96 -8.23
C GLN A 276 -3.60 12.30 -8.29
N ASP A 277 -4.40 12.65 -7.28
CA ASP A 277 -5.04 13.97 -7.20
C ASP A 277 -4.02 15.07 -6.90
N VAL A 278 -2.97 14.74 -6.13
CA VAL A 278 -1.82 15.62 -5.92
C VAL A 278 -0.99 15.75 -7.20
N MET A 279 -0.77 14.62 -7.91
CA MET A 279 -0.07 14.63 -9.19
C MET A 279 -0.80 15.48 -10.24
N LEU A 280 -2.12 15.45 -10.25
CA LEU A 280 -2.94 16.28 -11.13
C LEU A 280 -2.78 17.78 -10.84
N ARG A 281 -2.71 18.17 -9.56
CA ARG A 281 -2.43 19.57 -9.18
C ARG A 281 -1.04 20.00 -9.65
N LEU A 282 -0.01 19.19 -9.37
CA LEU A 282 1.35 19.45 -9.84
C LEU A 282 1.46 19.48 -11.38
N LYS A 283 0.66 18.68 -12.08
CA LYS A 283 0.59 18.71 -13.55
C LYS A 283 0.22 20.11 -14.02
N HIS A 284 -0.91 20.64 -13.57
CA HIS A 284 -1.40 21.97 -13.97
C HIS A 284 -0.53 23.11 -13.45
N ASP A 285 0.00 22.99 -12.23
CA ASP A 285 0.72 24.08 -11.59
C ASP A 285 2.20 24.19 -12.00
N ILE A 286 2.88 23.07 -12.22
CA ILE A 286 4.34 23.02 -12.40
C ILE A 286 4.76 22.43 -13.74
N ILE A 287 4.09 21.38 -14.20
CA ILE A 287 4.56 20.61 -15.37
C ILE A 287 4.06 21.22 -16.68
N THR A 288 2.79 21.61 -16.73
CA THR A 288 2.15 22.29 -17.86
C THR A 288 1.44 23.56 -17.38
N PRO A 289 2.18 24.54 -16.82
CA PRO A 289 1.57 25.79 -16.34
C PRO A 289 1.06 26.64 -17.50
N ASN A 290 -0.07 27.32 -17.29
CA ASN A 290 -0.62 28.27 -18.28
C ASN A 290 0.31 29.48 -18.51
N SER A 291 1.14 29.83 -17.52
CA SER A 291 2.21 30.84 -17.63
C SER A 291 3.54 30.26 -17.13
N SER A 292 4.49 30.02 -18.04
CA SER A 292 5.76 29.33 -17.75
C SER A 292 6.97 30.27 -17.69
N LEU A 293 6.74 31.55 -17.39
CA LEU A 293 7.75 32.60 -17.55
C LEU A 293 8.62 32.84 -16.31
N ASP A 294 8.29 32.24 -15.17
CA ASP A 294 8.99 32.46 -13.89
C ASP A 294 9.63 31.17 -13.37
N THR A 295 10.56 31.31 -12.42
CA THR A 295 11.11 30.20 -11.65
C THR A 295 9.99 29.56 -10.83
N GLN A 296 9.97 28.23 -10.78
CA GLN A 296 9.04 27.47 -9.96
C GLN A 296 9.82 26.64 -8.94
N ALA A 297 9.23 26.38 -7.79
CA ALA A 297 9.89 25.66 -6.72
C ALA A 297 8.97 24.61 -6.09
N ILE A 298 9.52 23.44 -5.77
CA ILE A 298 8.85 22.40 -5.00
C ILE A 298 9.71 22.08 -3.79
N LEU A 299 9.12 22.20 -2.60
CA LEU A 299 9.70 21.81 -1.34
C LEU A 299 8.93 20.60 -0.77
N SER A 300 9.62 19.46 -0.63
CA SER A 300 9.08 18.27 0.01
C SER A 300 9.67 18.15 1.41
N LEU A 301 8.81 18.05 2.42
CA LEU A 301 9.21 17.88 3.83
C LEU A 301 8.84 16.49 4.31
N ASP A 302 9.76 15.83 5.03
CA ASP A 302 9.59 14.49 5.62
C ASP A 302 9.46 14.62 7.15
N ILE A 303 8.38 14.08 7.74
CA ILE A 303 8.20 14.03 9.19
C ILE A 303 8.82 12.75 9.75
N HIS A 304 9.64 12.87 10.78
CA HIS A 304 10.27 11.73 11.44
C HIS A 304 9.28 10.92 12.28
N GLY A 305 8.98 9.69 11.83
CA GLY A 305 8.26 8.71 12.64
C GLY A 305 6.83 9.15 13.03
N ALA A 306 6.16 9.88 12.14
CA ALA A 306 4.97 10.67 12.47
C ALA A 306 3.89 9.91 13.27
N PHE A 307 3.51 8.71 12.82
CA PHE A 307 2.49 7.89 13.48
C PHE A 307 2.85 7.47 14.91
N ASN A 308 4.14 7.32 15.24
CA ASN A 308 4.57 6.88 16.57
C ASN A 308 4.75 8.04 17.56
N ASN A 309 4.88 9.27 17.05
CA ASN A 309 5.32 10.42 17.84
C ASN A 309 4.21 11.45 18.11
N VAL A 310 3.14 11.45 17.31
CA VAL A 310 2.03 12.41 17.45
C VAL A 310 1.43 12.39 18.87
N ALA A 311 1.34 13.56 19.51
CA ALA A 311 0.78 13.67 20.85
C ALA A 311 -0.72 13.39 20.88
N HIS A 312 -1.17 12.58 21.86
CA HIS A 312 -2.61 12.32 22.05
C HIS A 312 -3.38 13.61 22.38
N SER A 313 -2.75 14.53 23.11
CA SER A 313 -3.33 15.84 23.42
C SER A 313 -3.65 16.66 22.18
N ALA A 314 -2.80 16.62 21.15
CA ALA A 314 -3.05 17.31 19.88
C ALA A 314 -4.29 16.74 19.17
N ILE A 315 -4.40 15.41 19.08
CA ILE A 315 -5.57 14.72 18.50
C ILE A 315 -6.84 15.09 19.26
N LEU A 316 -6.82 14.97 20.59
CA LEU A 316 -7.98 15.21 21.44
C LEU A 316 -8.38 16.71 21.44
N ARG A 317 -7.43 17.64 21.36
CA ARG A 317 -7.74 19.07 21.20
C ARG A 317 -8.52 19.33 19.92
N GLU A 318 -8.09 18.77 18.80
CA GLU A 318 -8.79 18.97 17.52
C GLU A 318 -10.17 18.31 17.51
N LEU A 319 -10.34 17.12 18.11
CA LEU A 319 -11.66 16.50 18.26
C LEU A 319 -12.62 17.36 19.11
N ASN A 320 -12.10 18.05 20.13
CA ASN A 320 -12.86 19.03 20.90
C ASN A 320 -13.35 20.19 20.02
N LEU A 321 -12.46 20.77 19.21
CA LEU A 321 -12.77 21.88 18.30
C LEU A 321 -13.77 21.49 17.20
N ILE A 322 -13.67 20.25 16.70
CA ILE A 322 -14.61 19.69 15.72
C ILE A 322 -16.02 19.50 16.32
N GLY A 323 -16.11 19.28 17.63
CA GLY A 323 -17.39 19.04 18.30
C GLY A 323 -17.95 17.64 18.01
N VAL A 324 -17.17 16.59 18.27
CA VAL A 324 -17.56 15.19 17.96
C VAL A 324 -18.57 14.57 18.93
N GLY A 325 -18.93 15.28 19.99
CA GLY A 325 -19.77 14.81 21.09
C GLY A 325 -18.99 14.04 22.15
N ALA A 326 -19.48 14.08 23.40
CA ALA A 326 -18.79 13.52 24.56
C ALA A 326 -18.57 12.00 24.46
N LYS A 327 -19.56 11.23 23.97
CA LYS A 327 -19.46 9.77 23.84
C LYS A 327 -18.33 9.38 22.88
N THR A 328 -18.34 9.93 21.67
CA THR A 328 -17.30 9.70 20.65
C THR A 328 -15.92 10.12 21.15
N TYR A 329 -15.84 11.28 21.79
CA TYR A 329 -14.60 11.77 22.37
C TYR A 329 -14.04 10.81 23.43
N ASN A 330 -14.87 10.42 24.40
CA ASN A 330 -14.46 9.54 25.49
C ASN A 330 -14.04 8.16 24.99
N TYR A 331 -14.74 7.61 23.99
CA TYR A 331 -14.32 6.38 23.31
C TYR A 331 -12.92 6.53 22.71
N ILE A 332 -12.63 7.61 21.98
CA ILE A 332 -11.32 7.84 21.36
C ILE A 332 -10.24 8.07 22.43
N ALA A 333 -10.54 8.83 23.48
CA ALA A 333 -9.61 9.06 24.59
C ALA A 333 -9.23 7.75 25.29
N THR A 334 -10.22 6.89 25.58
CA THR A 334 -9.98 5.56 26.16
C THR A 334 -9.28 4.60 25.19
N PHE A 335 -9.55 4.70 23.89
CA PHE A 335 -8.87 3.93 22.85
C PHE A 335 -7.36 4.25 22.80
N LEU A 336 -6.98 5.51 23.00
CA LEU A 336 -5.60 5.98 23.02
C LEU A 336 -4.89 5.69 24.36
N ALA A 337 -5.63 5.72 25.47
CA ALA A 337 -5.06 5.61 26.82
C ALA A 337 -4.78 4.16 27.27
N ASN A 338 -3.79 4.02 28.18
CA ASN A 338 -3.48 2.77 28.88
C ASN A 338 -3.33 1.56 27.95
N ARG A 339 -2.53 1.75 26.90
CA ARG A 339 -2.21 0.71 25.92
C ARG A 339 -0.94 -0.03 26.32
N THR A 340 -0.86 -1.29 25.93
CA THR A 340 0.35 -2.09 26.10
C THR A 340 0.78 -2.69 24.77
N ALA A 341 2.07 -3.02 24.65
CA ALA A 341 2.61 -3.70 23.50
C ALA A 341 3.62 -4.77 23.89
N THR A 342 3.56 -5.91 23.21
CA THR A 342 4.58 -6.96 23.27
C THR A 342 5.26 -7.06 21.91
N ILE A 343 6.59 -7.00 21.89
CA ILE A 343 7.38 -7.14 20.67
C ILE A 343 7.56 -8.62 20.36
N HIS A 344 7.28 -9.01 19.11
CA HIS A 344 7.54 -10.35 18.60
C HIS A 344 8.51 -10.29 17.42
N ILE A 345 9.60 -11.06 17.52
CA ILE A 345 10.58 -11.21 16.45
C ILE A 345 10.91 -12.68 16.23
N GLY A 346 10.61 -13.20 15.04
CA GLY A 346 10.73 -14.64 14.79
C GLY A 346 9.79 -15.46 15.67
N ALA A 347 10.36 -16.33 16.51
CA ALA A 347 9.63 -17.13 17.49
C ALA A 347 9.65 -16.52 18.90
N ASP A 348 10.51 -15.52 19.12
CA ASP A 348 10.77 -14.92 20.42
C ASP A 348 9.83 -13.74 20.69
N GLN A 349 9.58 -13.47 21.97
CA GLN A 349 8.73 -12.37 22.41
C GLN A 349 9.35 -11.66 23.61
N SER A 350 9.13 -10.35 23.70
CA SER A 350 9.54 -9.54 24.84
C SER A 350 8.55 -9.66 26.01
N GLN A 351 8.88 -9.01 27.12
CA GLN A 351 7.90 -8.60 28.12
C GLN A 351 6.89 -7.58 27.56
N SER A 352 5.79 -7.34 28.28
CA SER A 352 4.82 -6.31 27.93
C SER A 352 5.34 -4.92 28.31
N TYR A 353 5.22 -3.97 27.39
CA TYR A 353 5.60 -2.57 27.59
C TYR A 353 4.35 -1.70 27.67
N ALA A 354 4.29 -0.82 28.68
CA ALA A 354 3.28 0.23 28.74
C ALA A 354 3.62 1.33 27.72
N LEU A 355 2.62 1.73 26.93
CA LEU A 355 2.74 2.83 25.97
C LEU A 355 2.24 4.13 26.58
N GLY A 356 2.97 5.22 26.37
CA GLY A 356 2.61 6.55 26.87
C GLY A 356 1.58 7.27 26.02
N SER A 357 1.49 8.59 26.21
CA SER A 357 0.48 9.46 25.60
C SER A 357 0.86 9.98 24.19
N TYR A 358 1.59 9.16 23.43
CA TYR A 358 2.08 9.47 22.09
C TYR A 358 1.78 8.34 21.12
N GLY A 359 1.71 8.72 19.85
CA GLY A 359 1.54 7.84 18.73
C GLY A 359 0.14 7.26 18.61
N THR A 360 -0.15 6.74 17.43
CA THR A 360 -1.35 5.97 17.14
C THR A 360 -0.91 4.57 16.69
N PRO A 361 -1.61 3.48 17.08
CA PRO A 361 -1.15 2.12 16.79
C PRO A 361 -1.06 1.87 15.28
N GLN A 362 0.13 1.54 14.76
CA GLN A 362 0.32 1.26 13.34
C GLN A 362 -0.41 -0.04 12.95
N GLY A 363 -1.55 0.07 12.27
CA GLY A 363 -2.41 -1.07 11.92
C GLY A 363 -3.75 -1.14 12.65
N SER A 364 -4.04 -0.17 13.53
CA SER A 364 -5.41 0.14 13.94
C SER A 364 -6.18 0.80 12.78
N VAL A 365 -7.50 0.66 12.83
CA VAL A 365 -8.44 1.21 11.84
C VAL A 365 -8.56 2.73 12.00
N LEU A 366 -8.58 3.24 13.23
CA LEU A 366 -8.74 4.67 13.52
C LEU A 366 -7.46 5.50 13.33
N SER A 367 -6.27 4.89 13.45
CA SER A 367 -5.01 5.62 13.43
C SER A 367 -4.83 6.61 12.26
N PRO A 368 -5.12 6.25 11.00
CA PRO A 368 -4.99 7.20 9.88
C PRO A 368 -5.92 8.40 9.98
N PHE A 369 -7.14 8.19 10.49
CA PHE A 369 -8.11 9.27 10.72
C PHE A 369 -7.62 10.22 11.83
N LEU A 370 -7.16 9.66 12.95
CA LEU A 370 -6.68 10.45 14.08
C LEU A 370 -5.44 11.27 13.71
N PHE A 371 -4.54 10.71 12.90
CA PHE A 371 -3.39 11.44 12.36
C PHE A 371 -3.82 12.59 11.45
N ASN A 372 -4.78 12.38 10.55
CA ASN A 372 -5.33 13.47 9.74
C ASN A 372 -5.96 14.55 10.62
N VAL A 373 -6.70 14.19 11.66
CA VAL A 373 -7.29 15.16 12.59
C VAL A 373 -6.23 16.04 13.26
N SER A 374 -5.12 15.46 13.74
CA SER A 374 -4.03 16.25 14.32
C SER A 374 -3.35 17.19 13.32
N MET A 375 -3.34 16.85 12.03
CA MET A 375 -2.69 17.65 10.98
C MET A 375 -3.59 18.77 10.42
N MET A 376 -4.86 18.84 10.81
CA MET A 376 -5.79 19.87 10.31
C MET A 376 -5.37 21.31 10.62
N PRO A 377 -4.83 21.65 11.81
CA PRO A 377 -4.31 23.00 12.09
C PRO A 377 -3.21 23.42 11.13
N LEU A 378 -2.34 22.49 10.75
CA LEU A 378 -1.26 22.75 9.80
C LEU A 378 -1.81 23.15 8.43
N ALA A 379 -2.77 22.40 7.90
CA ALA A 379 -3.41 22.73 6.63
C ALA A 379 -4.10 24.10 6.68
N LYS A 380 -4.77 24.43 7.79
CA LYS A 380 -5.41 25.74 7.97
C LYS A 380 -4.39 26.88 7.98
N ALA A 381 -3.28 26.71 8.70
CA ALA A 381 -2.22 27.72 8.79
C ALA A 381 -1.50 27.94 7.45
N LEU A 382 -1.17 26.86 6.74
CA LEU A 382 -0.53 26.95 5.42
C LEU A 382 -1.41 27.65 4.39
N ARG A 383 -2.73 27.46 4.44
CA ARG A 383 -3.66 28.17 3.54
C ARG A 383 -3.67 29.68 3.75
N SER A 384 -3.33 30.15 4.94
CA SER A 384 -3.24 31.59 5.24
C SER A 384 -2.01 32.26 4.63
N ILE A 385 -1.07 31.49 4.07
CA ILE A 385 0.12 32.02 3.41
C ILE A 385 -0.23 32.31 1.94
N PRO A 386 -0.16 33.58 1.49
CA PRO A 386 -0.45 33.96 0.11
C PRO A 386 0.43 33.21 -0.89
N ASP A 387 -0.13 32.94 -2.08
CA ASP A 387 0.53 32.31 -3.24
C ASP A 387 1.09 30.89 -3.04
N LEU A 388 1.22 30.44 -1.80
CA LEU A 388 1.64 29.09 -1.44
C LEU A 388 0.60 28.07 -1.88
N LYS A 389 1.04 27.11 -2.68
CA LYS A 389 0.28 25.90 -2.94
C LYS A 389 0.87 24.74 -2.15
N PHE A 390 0.00 23.88 -1.63
CA PHE A 390 0.44 22.73 -0.86
C PHE A 390 -0.52 21.55 -0.93
N SER A 391 -0.02 20.38 -0.54
CA SER A 391 -0.78 19.16 -0.36
C SER A 391 -0.24 18.37 0.82
N LEU A 392 -1.14 17.85 1.64
CA LEU A 392 -0.81 16.92 2.72
C LEU A 392 -1.31 15.53 2.34
N TYR A 393 -0.39 14.59 2.17
CA TYR A 393 -0.71 13.18 2.00
C TYR A 393 -0.16 12.41 3.20
N ALA A 394 -0.95 12.34 4.26
CA ALA A 394 -0.48 11.85 5.55
C ALA A 394 0.73 12.67 6.04
N ASP A 395 1.85 12.00 6.29
CA ASP A 395 3.13 12.57 6.73
C ASP A 395 3.93 13.20 5.59
N ASP A 396 3.62 12.92 4.33
CA ASP A 396 4.24 13.57 3.18
C ASP A 396 3.65 14.98 2.97
N ILE A 397 4.45 16.01 3.23
CA ILE A 397 4.11 17.41 2.99
C ILE A 397 4.79 17.88 1.71
N THR A 398 4.01 18.36 0.74
CA THR A 398 4.53 18.98 -0.47
C THR A 398 4.04 20.41 -0.56
N LEU A 399 4.99 21.35 -0.65
CA LEU A 399 4.78 22.78 -0.80
C LEU A 399 5.33 23.19 -2.18
N TRP A 400 4.68 24.10 -2.89
CA TRP A 400 5.20 24.61 -4.16
C TRP A 400 4.75 26.03 -4.47
N MET A 401 5.58 26.72 -5.24
CA MET A 401 5.35 28.04 -5.81
C MET A 401 5.31 27.93 -7.32
N THR A 402 4.35 28.61 -7.95
CA THR A 402 4.15 28.57 -9.41
C THR A 402 4.86 29.69 -10.18
N GLY A 403 5.40 30.69 -9.48
CA GLY A 403 6.08 31.86 -10.04
C GLY A 403 6.42 32.86 -8.94
N GLY A 404 6.84 34.07 -9.33
CA GLY A 404 7.33 35.12 -8.44
C GLY A 404 8.84 35.35 -8.55
N SER A 405 9.32 36.43 -7.94
CA SER A 405 10.76 36.68 -7.81
C SER A 405 11.43 35.65 -6.91
N ASP A 406 12.74 35.42 -7.09
CA ASP A 406 13.48 34.48 -6.25
C ASP A 406 13.35 34.81 -4.75
N GLY A 407 13.29 36.10 -4.39
CA GLY A 407 13.06 36.56 -3.02
C GLY A 407 11.67 36.18 -2.50
N GLU A 408 10.61 36.48 -3.25
CA GLU A 408 9.23 36.12 -2.88
C GLU A 408 9.06 34.60 -2.72
N ILE A 409 9.63 33.81 -3.63
CA ILE A 409 9.60 32.34 -3.56
C ILE A 409 10.30 31.87 -2.29
N GLN A 410 11.49 32.40 -2.01
CA GLN A 410 12.25 32.05 -0.81
C GLN A 410 11.49 32.40 0.46
N ASP A 411 11.02 33.64 0.58
CA ASP A 411 10.34 34.14 1.77
C ASP A 411 9.04 33.36 2.04
N THR A 412 8.27 33.07 0.99
CA THR A 412 7.03 32.30 1.09
C THR A 412 7.30 30.85 1.51
N LEU A 413 8.27 30.18 0.89
CA LEU A 413 8.64 28.81 1.26
C LEU A 413 9.26 28.74 2.65
N GLN A 414 10.03 29.75 3.06
CA GLN A 414 10.62 29.83 4.40
C GLN A 414 9.52 30.06 5.45
N ALA A 415 8.57 30.97 5.20
CA ALA A 415 7.41 31.17 6.07
C ALA A 415 6.59 29.89 6.22
N ALA A 416 6.39 29.15 5.13
CA ALA A 416 5.73 27.85 5.15
C ALA A 416 6.51 26.80 5.94
N ALA A 417 7.83 26.69 5.74
CA ALA A 417 8.70 25.78 6.48
C ALA A 417 8.69 26.09 7.99
N ASN A 418 8.78 27.36 8.37
CA ASN A 418 8.69 27.81 9.76
C ASN A 418 7.34 27.44 10.39
N THR A 419 6.25 27.64 9.64
CA THR A 419 4.90 27.25 10.07
C THR A 419 4.78 25.75 10.28
N VAL A 420 5.36 24.94 9.38
CA VAL A 420 5.41 23.49 9.51
C VAL A 420 6.18 23.11 10.78
N VAL A 421 7.41 23.60 10.97
CA VAL A 421 8.26 23.30 12.13
C VAL A 421 7.58 23.67 13.44
N ALA A 422 7.00 24.87 13.53
CA ALA A 422 6.33 25.34 14.75
C ALA A 422 5.12 24.46 15.12
N LEU A 423 4.26 24.15 14.13
CA LEU A 423 3.05 23.37 14.38
C LEU A 423 3.36 21.90 14.61
N THR A 424 4.26 21.28 13.85
CA THR A 424 4.68 19.89 14.08
C THR A 424 5.34 19.76 15.46
N GLY A 425 6.20 20.70 15.84
CA GLY A 425 6.81 20.76 17.17
C GLY A 425 5.75 20.76 18.30
N SER A 426 4.69 21.55 18.15
CA SER A 426 3.57 21.57 19.11
C SER A 426 2.80 20.23 19.23
N MET A 427 2.92 19.36 18.23
CA MET A 427 2.31 18.03 18.18
C MET A 427 3.29 16.91 18.56
N ASN A 428 4.49 17.26 19.05
CA ASN A 428 5.60 16.33 19.30
C ASN A 428 6.06 15.60 18.02
N LEU A 429 6.01 16.29 16.88
CA LEU A 429 6.51 15.84 15.60
C LEU A 429 7.73 16.67 15.20
N SER A 430 8.70 16.06 14.53
CA SER A 430 9.87 16.74 14.02
C SER A 430 10.06 16.48 12.54
N CYS A 431 10.54 17.48 11.82
CA CYS A 431 10.90 17.37 10.42
C CYS A 431 12.31 16.77 10.30
N SER A 432 12.59 16.10 9.18
CA SER A 432 13.92 15.57 8.88
C SER A 432 14.56 16.45 7.80
N PRO A 433 15.47 17.38 8.17
CA PRO A 433 16.14 18.24 7.19
C PRO A 433 16.88 17.43 6.12
N GLN A 434 17.53 16.32 6.52
CA GLN A 434 18.35 15.49 5.63
C GLN A 434 17.56 14.70 4.58
N LYS A 435 16.26 14.49 4.82
CA LYS A 435 15.36 13.82 3.86
C LYS A 435 14.46 14.79 3.11
N SER A 436 14.32 16.01 3.63
CA SER A 436 13.60 17.08 2.97
C SER A 436 14.38 17.54 1.74
N GLN A 437 13.67 17.93 0.69
CA GLN A 437 14.26 18.21 -0.63
C GLN A 437 13.65 19.46 -1.24
N LEU A 438 14.50 20.30 -1.85
CA LEU A 438 14.10 21.45 -2.64
C LEU A 438 14.44 21.22 -4.11
N LEU A 439 13.45 21.32 -4.99
CA LEU A 439 13.64 21.33 -6.44
C LEU A 439 13.30 22.71 -6.97
N LEU A 440 14.23 23.30 -7.73
CA LEU A 440 14.00 24.53 -8.48
C LEU A 440 13.88 24.19 -9.97
N LEU A 441 12.82 24.67 -10.61
CA LEU A 441 12.63 24.60 -12.04
C LEU A 441 12.83 26.01 -12.62
N PRO A 442 13.92 26.25 -13.36
CA PRO A 442 14.24 27.57 -13.87
C PRO A 442 13.19 28.06 -14.88
N SER A 443 13.11 29.38 -15.01
CA SER A 443 12.34 30.07 -16.04
C SER A 443 12.80 29.71 -17.46
N HIS A 444 11.87 29.75 -18.41
CA HIS A 444 12.16 29.62 -19.84
C HIS A 444 12.65 30.93 -20.52
N ARG A 445 12.75 32.06 -19.80
CA ARG A 445 13.20 33.33 -20.38
C ARG A 445 14.70 33.31 -20.69
N GLY A 446 15.02 33.17 -21.99
CA GLY A 446 16.22 33.70 -22.66
C GLY A 446 17.57 33.13 -22.24
N GLY A 447 18.20 32.34 -23.13
CA GLY A 447 19.65 32.20 -23.37
C GLY A 447 20.60 31.83 -22.22
N GLU A 448 20.57 32.56 -21.11
CA GLU A 448 21.43 32.39 -19.95
C GLU A 448 20.69 31.67 -18.83
N LYS A 449 21.31 30.63 -18.27
CA LYS A 449 20.79 29.92 -17.11
C LYS A 449 20.84 30.85 -15.90
N HIS A 450 19.75 31.57 -15.60
CA HIS A 450 19.60 32.24 -14.31
C HIS A 450 19.70 31.18 -13.20
N ILE A 451 20.76 31.28 -12.39
CA ILE A 451 20.96 30.39 -11.24
C ILE A 451 20.24 31.04 -10.07
N SER A 452 19.00 30.63 -9.82
CA SER A 452 18.28 31.04 -8.61
C SER A 452 19.03 30.57 -7.36
N ASN A 453 19.23 31.50 -6.41
CA ASN A 453 19.92 31.27 -5.13
C ASN A 453 18.96 30.96 -3.97
N ILE A 454 17.73 30.55 -4.29
CA ILE A 454 16.70 30.22 -3.29
C ILE A 454 17.20 29.12 -2.35
N GLN A 455 17.18 29.42 -1.06
CA GLN A 455 17.53 28.50 0.01
C GLN A 455 16.45 28.50 1.09
N VAL A 456 16.09 27.31 1.57
CA VAL A 456 15.15 27.14 2.68
C VAL A 456 15.88 26.46 3.83
N ILE A 457 15.74 27.00 5.02
CA ILE A 457 16.33 26.49 6.27
C ILE A 457 15.23 25.81 7.08
N LEU A 458 15.54 24.62 7.59
CA LEU A 458 14.64 23.84 8.45
C LEU A 458 15.43 23.37 9.67
N ASP A 459 15.01 23.79 10.86
CA ASP A 459 15.71 23.55 12.14
C ASP A 459 17.20 23.93 12.07
N ASP A 460 17.50 25.15 11.61
CA ASP A 460 18.86 25.69 11.39
C ASP A 460 19.73 24.92 10.38
N VAL A 461 19.15 23.94 9.66
CA VAL A 461 19.83 23.15 8.63
C VAL A 461 19.27 23.51 7.25
N PRO A 462 20.12 23.87 6.27
CA PRO A 462 19.65 24.16 4.93
C PRO A 462 19.13 22.88 4.25
N VAL A 463 17.94 22.97 3.67
CA VAL A 463 17.33 21.88 2.90
C VAL A 463 18.15 21.61 1.64
N THR A 464 18.41 20.33 1.34
CA THR A 464 19.22 19.95 0.20
C THR A 464 18.51 20.24 -1.13
N ARG A 465 19.15 21.03 -1.99
CA ARG A 465 18.72 21.23 -3.38
C ARG A 465 19.01 19.99 -4.21
N VAL A 466 18.04 19.55 -5.01
CA VAL A 466 18.15 18.35 -5.86
C VAL A 466 17.76 18.66 -7.30
N ASP A 467 18.34 17.93 -8.26
CA ASP A 467 17.95 17.99 -9.68
C ASP A 467 16.73 17.13 -10.01
N ARG A 468 16.31 16.28 -9.07
CA ARG A 468 15.15 15.41 -9.22
C ARG A 468 14.50 15.18 -7.87
N ILE A 469 13.22 15.52 -7.78
CA ILE A 469 12.39 15.25 -6.61
C ILE A 469 11.39 14.13 -6.90
N ARG A 470 10.97 13.39 -5.86
CA ARG A 470 9.92 12.39 -5.93
C ARG A 470 8.75 12.82 -5.05
N VAL A 471 7.60 13.12 -5.66
CA VAL A 471 6.36 13.43 -4.93
C VAL A 471 5.36 12.30 -5.15
N LEU A 472 5.07 11.52 -4.11
CA LEU A 472 4.09 10.42 -4.13
C LEU A 472 4.24 9.40 -5.27
N GLY A 473 5.46 9.26 -5.82
CA GLY A 473 5.79 8.37 -6.94
C GLY A 473 5.94 9.08 -8.29
N LEU A 474 5.51 10.34 -8.41
CA LEU A 474 5.81 11.20 -9.55
C LEU A 474 7.24 11.73 -9.43
N HIS A 475 8.03 11.60 -10.48
CA HIS A 475 9.40 12.10 -10.53
C HIS A 475 9.45 13.34 -11.42
N ILE A 476 9.94 14.45 -10.87
CA ILE A 476 10.07 15.74 -11.57
C ILE A 476 11.54 16.12 -11.58
N GLN A 477 12.06 16.55 -12.73
CA GLN A 477 13.46 16.91 -12.93
C GLN A 477 13.61 18.41 -13.20
N SER A 478 14.70 19.01 -12.73
CA SER A 478 15.00 20.45 -12.88
C SER A 478 15.07 20.87 -14.35
N ASN A 479 15.51 19.97 -15.23
CA ASN A 479 15.56 20.16 -16.67
C ASN A 479 14.23 19.91 -17.40
N ARG A 480 13.13 19.65 -16.68
CA ARG A 480 11.78 19.35 -17.21
C ARG A 480 11.69 18.13 -18.15
N LEU A 481 12.75 17.32 -18.24
CA LEU A 481 12.75 16.07 -19.02
C LEU A 481 12.29 14.88 -18.17
N ASN A 482 11.87 13.79 -18.83
CA ASN A 482 11.33 12.60 -18.17
C ASN A 482 12.29 11.41 -18.20
N THR A 483 13.60 11.66 -18.35
CA THR A 483 14.61 10.64 -18.60
C THR A 483 14.66 9.56 -17.53
N TYR A 484 14.49 9.93 -16.25
CA TYR A 484 14.45 8.96 -15.16
C TYR A 484 13.20 8.08 -15.21
N THR A 485 12.03 8.67 -15.47
CA THR A 485 10.77 7.95 -15.59
C THR A 485 10.84 6.96 -16.75
N LEU A 486 11.32 7.39 -17.92
CA LEU A 486 11.50 6.53 -19.09
C LEU A 486 12.43 5.35 -18.78
N LYS A 487 13.61 5.60 -18.21
CA LYS A 487 14.56 4.54 -17.84
C LYS A 487 13.95 3.52 -16.87
N THR A 488 13.17 4.00 -15.91
CA THR A 488 12.47 3.16 -14.92
C THR A 488 11.38 2.32 -15.58
N LEU A 489 10.59 2.91 -16.47
CA LEU A 489 9.56 2.20 -17.25
C LEU A 489 10.20 1.14 -18.15
N HIS A 490 11.24 1.48 -18.92
CA HIS A 490 11.98 0.53 -19.75
C HIS A 490 12.46 -0.68 -18.93
N THR A 491 13.14 -0.42 -17.81
CA THR A 491 13.66 -1.48 -16.92
C THR A 491 12.53 -2.36 -16.39
N THR A 492 11.43 -1.74 -15.96
CA THR A 492 10.29 -2.44 -15.37
C THR A 492 9.55 -3.29 -16.40
N VAL A 493 9.31 -2.76 -17.59
CA VAL A 493 8.64 -3.49 -18.69
C VAL A 493 9.51 -4.64 -19.16
N ASP A 494 10.80 -4.42 -19.41
CA ASP A 494 11.71 -5.47 -19.84
C ASP A 494 11.90 -6.57 -18.79
N HIS A 495 11.93 -6.19 -17.51
CA HIS A 495 11.92 -7.18 -16.44
C HIS A 495 10.62 -8.00 -16.42
N THR A 496 9.48 -7.33 -16.51
CA THR A 496 8.16 -7.97 -16.53
C THR A 496 8.01 -8.93 -17.70
N LEU A 497 8.33 -8.51 -18.92
CA LEU A 497 8.21 -9.36 -20.11
C LEU A 497 9.17 -10.56 -20.07
N ARG A 498 10.40 -10.39 -19.56
CA ARG A 498 11.31 -11.52 -19.35
C ARG A 498 10.75 -12.54 -18.36
N LEU A 499 10.04 -12.08 -17.34
CA LEU A 499 9.41 -12.96 -16.36
C LEU A 499 8.16 -13.64 -16.92
N LEU A 500 7.33 -12.91 -17.66
CA LEU A 500 6.19 -13.49 -18.36
C LEU A 500 6.66 -14.56 -19.36
N GLY A 501 7.77 -14.33 -20.05
CA GLY A 501 8.41 -15.31 -20.93
C GLY A 501 8.90 -16.58 -20.22
N ARG A 502 9.02 -16.59 -18.89
CA ARG A 502 9.32 -17.81 -18.12
C ARG A 502 8.07 -18.63 -17.82
N VAL A 503 6.89 -18.01 -17.78
CA VAL A 503 5.61 -18.66 -17.46
C VAL A 503 4.75 -18.94 -18.69
N SER A 504 5.10 -18.36 -19.84
CA SER A 504 4.53 -18.66 -21.15
C SER A 504 5.57 -19.30 -22.05
N ASN A 505 5.25 -20.43 -22.69
CA ASN A 505 6.10 -21.03 -23.69
C ASN A 505 5.27 -21.58 -24.88
N LYS A 506 5.94 -21.94 -25.99
CA LYS A 506 5.28 -22.50 -27.18
C LYS A 506 4.56 -23.83 -26.92
N HIS A 507 5.05 -24.60 -25.95
CA HIS A 507 4.64 -25.97 -25.66
C HIS A 507 3.65 -26.09 -24.47
N GLY A 508 3.31 -25.00 -23.79
CA GLY A 508 2.62 -25.00 -22.50
C GLY A 508 2.66 -23.65 -21.77
N GLY A 509 1.99 -23.55 -20.63
CA GLY A 509 1.89 -22.35 -19.80
C GLY A 509 0.82 -21.37 -20.25
N LEU A 510 0.96 -20.12 -19.78
CA LEU A 510 -0.03 -19.06 -20.01
C LEU A 510 -0.18 -18.74 -21.49
N LYS A 511 -1.43 -18.58 -21.93
CA LYS A 511 -1.82 -18.29 -23.31
C LYS A 511 -2.19 -16.82 -23.46
N GLU A 512 -2.57 -16.45 -24.68
CA GLU A 512 -2.81 -15.07 -25.11
C GLU A 512 -3.72 -14.27 -24.15
N ALA A 513 -4.90 -14.80 -23.82
CA ALA A 513 -5.87 -14.10 -22.98
C ALA A 513 -5.31 -13.82 -21.57
N GLU A 514 -4.64 -14.79 -20.96
CA GLU A 514 -3.98 -14.62 -19.67
C GLU A 514 -2.82 -13.64 -19.74
N LEU A 515 -2.01 -13.72 -20.79
CA LEU A 515 -0.87 -12.83 -21.00
C LEU A 515 -1.32 -11.38 -21.18
N LEU A 516 -2.41 -11.13 -21.91
CA LEU A 516 -3.01 -9.81 -22.04
C LEU A 516 -3.44 -9.26 -20.67
N ARG A 517 -4.11 -10.08 -19.84
CA ARG A 517 -4.46 -9.70 -18.46
C ARG A 517 -3.23 -9.36 -17.62
N LEU A 518 -2.13 -10.11 -17.77
CA LEU A 518 -0.88 -9.85 -17.04
C LEU A 518 -0.15 -8.59 -17.54
N VAL A 519 -0.14 -8.33 -18.85
CA VAL A 519 0.38 -7.08 -19.42
C VAL A 519 -0.41 -5.90 -18.89
N GLN A 520 -1.74 -5.97 -18.88
CA GLN A 520 -2.58 -4.92 -18.27
C GLN A 520 -2.26 -4.72 -16.79
N ALA A 521 -2.15 -5.81 -16.02
CA ALA A 521 -1.93 -5.75 -14.58
C ALA A 521 -0.54 -5.28 -14.16
N PHE A 522 0.52 -5.59 -14.91
CA PHE A 522 1.91 -5.31 -14.51
C PHE A 522 2.62 -4.24 -15.35
N VAL A 523 2.24 -4.07 -16.63
CA VAL A 523 2.84 -3.07 -17.52
C VAL A 523 1.97 -1.82 -17.57
N ILE A 524 0.70 -1.96 -17.99
CA ILE A 524 -0.18 -0.81 -18.18
C ILE A 524 -0.42 -0.07 -16.87
N SER A 525 -0.69 -0.80 -15.78
CA SER A 525 -0.85 -0.21 -14.44
C SER A 525 0.36 0.61 -13.97
N LYS A 526 1.58 0.29 -14.44
CA LYS A 526 2.80 1.03 -14.10
C LYS A 526 2.99 2.25 -14.98
N ILE A 527 2.65 2.15 -16.26
CA ILE A 527 2.69 3.27 -17.20
C ILE A 527 1.65 4.31 -16.78
N THR A 528 0.38 3.94 -16.67
CA THR A 528 -0.72 4.87 -16.37
C THR A 528 -0.68 5.45 -14.95
N PHE A 529 0.18 4.94 -14.06
CA PHE A 529 0.31 5.47 -12.72
C PHE A 529 0.85 6.90 -12.68
N THR A 530 1.87 7.22 -13.50
CA THR A 530 2.51 8.56 -13.53
C THR A 530 2.45 9.25 -14.88
N THR A 531 2.43 8.52 -16.00
CA THR A 531 2.54 9.13 -17.33
C THR A 531 1.42 10.12 -17.66
N PRO A 532 0.15 9.97 -17.21
CA PRO A 532 -0.88 10.95 -17.51
C PRO A 532 -0.63 12.35 -16.90
N TYR A 533 0.28 12.44 -15.92
CA TYR A 533 0.60 13.65 -15.17
C TYR A 533 1.89 14.32 -15.62
N LEU A 534 2.64 13.71 -16.54
CA LEU A 534 3.88 14.26 -17.08
C LEU A 534 3.62 14.88 -18.45
N HIS A 535 4.43 15.88 -18.81
CA HIS A 535 4.50 16.40 -20.16
C HIS A 535 5.63 15.69 -20.91
N PHE A 536 5.32 14.97 -21.97
CA PHE A 536 6.31 14.24 -22.77
C PHE A 536 6.56 14.94 -24.10
N LEU A 537 7.84 15.02 -24.49
CA LEU A 537 8.19 15.33 -25.86
C LEU A 537 7.69 14.21 -26.81
N LYS A 538 7.56 14.51 -28.10
CA LYS A 538 7.12 13.52 -29.09
C LYS A 538 8.00 12.27 -29.09
N SER A 539 9.33 12.45 -29.04
CA SER A 539 10.31 11.36 -28.96
C SER A 539 10.20 10.53 -27.67
N GLU A 540 9.85 11.14 -26.55
CA GLU A 540 9.63 10.44 -25.27
C GLU A 540 8.32 9.65 -25.29
N SER A 541 7.25 10.24 -25.83
CA SER A 541 5.96 9.55 -26.03
C SER A 541 6.11 8.34 -26.95
N ASP A 542 6.84 8.49 -28.05
CA ASP A 542 7.08 7.42 -29.01
C ASP A 542 7.87 6.26 -28.37
N GLN A 543 8.80 6.53 -27.45
CA GLN A 543 9.50 5.49 -26.68
C GLN A 543 8.55 4.67 -25.80
N ILE A 544 7.59 5.32 -25.14
CA ILE A 544 6.60 4.62 -24.31
C ILE A 544 5.64 3.81 -25.20
N ASP A 545 5.22 4.35 -26.35
CA ASP A 545 4.42 3.60 -27.31
C ASP A 545 5.17 2.38 -27.87
N ILE A 546 6.49 2.48 -28.06
CA ILE A 546 7.32 1.30 -28.40
C ILE A 546 7.24 0.25 -27.29
N LEU A 547 7.32 0.65 -26.02
CA LEU A 547 7.18 -0.28 -24.88
C LEU A 547 5.81 -0.94 -24.84
N LEU A 548 4.74 -0.18 -25.04
CA LEU A 548 3.37 -0.70 -25.11
C LEU A 548 3.25 -1.74 -26.23
N ARG A 549 3.66 -1.39 -27.46
CA ARG A 549 3.65 -2.31 -28.60
C ARG A 549 4.48 -3.56 -28.33
N LYS A 550 5.66 -3.43 -27.72
CA LYS A 550 6.51 -4.57 -27.35
C LYS A 550 5.80 -5.52 -26.40
N ALA A 551 5.11 -4.99 -25.39
CA ALA A 551 4.36 -5.79 -24.42
C ALA A 551 3.16 -6.51 -25.04
N TYR A 552 2.38 -5.81 -25.88
CA TYR A 552 1.23 -6.42 -26.56
C TYR A 552 1.64 -7.43 -27.63
N LYS A 553 2.68 -7.14 -28.43
CA LYS A 553 3.22 -8.12 -29.38
C LYS A 553 3.66 -9.41 -28.68
N PHE A 554 4.28 -9.27 -27.51
CA PHE A 554 4.65 -10.41 -26.67
C PHE A 554 3.42 -11.20 -26.21
N ALA A 555 2.38 -10.53 -25.69
CA ALA A 555 1.18 -11.20 -25.19
C ALA A 555 0.38 -11.90 -26.32
N LEU A 556 0.29 -11.28 -27.49
CA LEU A 556 -0.38 -11.82 -28.67
C LEU A 556 0.44 -12.90 -29.41
N GLY A 557 1.70 -13.13 -29.00
CA GLY A 557 2.58 -14.10 -29.65
C GLY A 557 2.98 -13.73 -31.09
N VAL A 558 2.80 -12.47 -31.51
CA VAL A 558 3.14 -12.02 -32.86
C VAL A 558 4.63 -11.63 -32.96
N PRO A 559 5.26 -11.74 -34.14
CA PRO A 559 6.65 -11.34 -34.30
C PRO A 559 6.91 -9.89 -33.87
N ILE A 560 8.08 -9.61 -33.27
CA ILE A 560 8.42 -8.25 -32.84
C ILE A 560 8.45 -7.25 -34.01
N ARG A 561 8.74 -7.74 -35.22
CA ARG A 561 8.79 -6.99 -36.48
C ARG A 561 7.41 -6.74 -37.11
N THR A 562 6.32 -7.26 -36.55
CA THR A 562 4.96 -6.99 -37.04
C THR A 562 4.72 -5.49 -37.16
N SER A 563 4.16 -5.03 -38.28
CA SER A 563 3.94 -3.61 -38.51
C SER A 563 2.99 -3.01 -37.46
N THR A 564 3.22 -1.75 -37.09
CA THR A 564 2.38 -1.04 -36.12
C THR A 564 0.93 -0.98 -36.60
N GLU A 565 0.70 -0.71 -37.88
CA GLU A 565 -0.62 -0.66 -38.49
C GLU A 565 -1.41 -1.97 -38.30
N ARG A 566 -0.79 -3.12 -38.60
CA ARG A 566 -1.44 -4.43 -38.41
C ARG A 566 -1.76 -4.70 -36.95
N LEU A 567 -0.89 -4.29 -36.03
CA LEU A 567 -1.14 -4.43 -34.60
C LEU A 567 -2.31 -3.54 -34.16
N MET A 568 -2.38 -2.28 -34.61
CA MET A 568 -3.48 -1.37 -34.29
C MET A 568 -4.83 -1.89 -34.80
N ARG A 569 -4.87 -2.50 -36.00
CA ARG A 569 -6.08 -3.11 -36.55
C ARG A 569 -6.68 -4.23 -35.68
N THR A 570 -5.92 -4.80 -34.76
CA THR A 570 -6.45 -5.80 -33.81
C THR A 570 -7.39 -5.20 -32.76
N GLY A 571 -7.31 -3.88 -32.51
CA GLY A 571 -8.10 -3.22 -31.46
C GLY A 571 -7.77 -3.69 -30.04
N THR A 572 -6.67 -4.41 -29.84
CA THR A 572 -6.33 -5.06 -28.56
C THR A 572 -5.63 -4.12 -27.57
N PHE A 573 -5.13 -2.98 -28.03
CA PHE A 573 -4.39 -2.05 -27.19
C PHE A 573 -4.55 -0.60 -27.62
N ASN A 574 -4.35 0.28 -26.65
CA ASN A 574 -4.41 1.72 -26.79
C ASN A 574 -3.00 2.33 -26.79
N THR A 575 -2.85 3.45 -27.47
CA THR A 575 -1.67 4.33 -27.43
C THR A 575 -1.53 5.00 -26.05
N LEU A 576 -0.35 5.57 -25.78
CA LEU A 576 -0.13 6.36 -24.57
C LEU A 576 -1.13 7.51 -24.45
N ALA A 577 -1.44 8.19 -25.56
CA ALA A 577 -2.37 9.31 -25.58
C ALA A 577 -3.77 8.89 -25.13
N GLU A 578 -4.33 7.83 -25.74
CA GLU A 578 -5.64 7.28 -25.40
C GLU A 578 -5.70 6.77 -23.95
N LEU A 579 -4.63 6.10 -23.48
CA LEU A 579 -4.54 5.66 -22.09
C LEU A 579 -4.49 6.84 -21.12
N GLY A 580 -3.73 7.88 -21.46
CA GLY A 580 -3.62 9.11 -20.66
C GLY A 580 -4.94 9.84 -20.58
N GLU A 581 -5.62 10.02 -21.70
CA GLU A 581 -6.93 10.67 -21.79
C GLU A 581 -7.98 9.90 -20.99
N ALA A 582 -8.10 8.59 -21.20
CA ALA A 582 -9.06 7.75 -20.46
C ALA A 582 -8.80 7.79 -18.94
N HIS A 583 -7.53 7.80 -18.52
CA HIS A 583 -7.17 7.86 -17.11
C HIS A 583 -7.55 9.21 -16.47
N ILE A 584 -7.21 10.32 -17.14
CA ILE A 584 -7.55 11.68 -16.68
C ILE A 584 -9.06 11.91 -16.68
N ALA A 585 -9.78 11.47 -17.71
CA ALA A 585 -11.23 11.57 -17.78
C ALA A 585 -11.91 10.79 -16.64
N SER A 586 -11.46 9.57 -16.35
CA SER A 586 -11.92 8.78 -15.21
C SER A 586 -11.67 9.50 -13.87
N GLN A 587 -10.52 10.13 -13.71
CA GLN A 587 -10.19 10.93 -12.53
C GLN A 587 -11.08 12.16 -12.39
N TYR A 588 -11.31 12.93 -13.46
CA TYR A 588 -12.22 14.09 -13.43
C TYR A 588 -13.65 13.68 -13.09
N ASN A 589 -14.14 12.57 -13.65
CA ASN A 589 -15.44 12.01 -13.30
C ASN A 589 -15.50 11.61 -11.82
N ARG A 590 -14.48 10.94 -11.30
CA ARG A 590 -14.40 10.59 -9.87
C ARG A 590 -14.43 11.84 -8.98
N LEU A 591 -13.62 12.85 -9.29
CA LEU A 591 -13.52 14.08 -8.50
C LEU A 591 -14.81 14.91 -8.54
N SER A 592 -15.53 14.90 -9.67
CA SER A 592 -16.82 15.60 -9.80
C SER A 592 -17.88 15.09 -8.81
N ASN A 593 -17.75 13.82 -8.36
CA ASN A 593 -18.71 13.17 -7.47
C ASN A 593 -18.56 13.55 -5.97
N THR A 594 -17.52 14.28 -5.56
CA THR A 594 -17.30 14.67 -4.15
C THR A 594 -17.13 16.18 -4.00
N VAL A 595 -17.44 16.72 -2.81
CA VAL A 595 -17.31 18.17 -2.56
C VAL A 595 -15.85 18.60 -2.65
N THR A 596 -14.95 17.89 -1.95
CA THR A 596 -13.50 18.16 -2.05
C THR A 596 -12.97 17.94 -3.46
N GLY A 597 -13.44 16.92 -4.19
CA GLY A 597 -13.00 16.69 -5.55
C GLY A 597 -13.41 17.83 -6.50
N ARG A 598 -14.63 18.37 -6.36
CA ARG A 598 -15.06 19.56 -7.09
C ARG A 598 -14.23 20.79 -6.74
N HIS A 599 -13.87 20.97 -5.47
CA HIS A 599 -12.96 22.04 -5.08
C HIS A 599 -11.58 21.90 -5.76
N ILE A 600 -11.01 20.68 -5.80
CA ILE A 600 -9.77 20.42 -6.54
C ILE A 600 -9.93 20.79 -8.02
N LEU A 601 -11.01 20.35 -8.68
CA LEU A 601 -11.25 20.68 -10.09
C LEU A 601 -11.40 22.20 -10.32
N GLN A 602 -12.07 22.90 -9.42
CA GLN A 602 -12.20 24.37 -9.45
C GLN A 602 -10.84 25.06 -9.36
N THR A 603 -9.95 24.61 -8.46
CA THR A 603 -8.58 25.17 -8.36
C THR A 603 -7.74 24.95 -9.62
N LEU A 604 -8.13 23.99 -10.46
CA LEU A 604 -7.47 23.68 -11.74
C LEU A 604 -8.19 24.31 -12.94
N SER A 605 -9.20 25.15 -12.70
CA SER A 605 -10.06 25.72 -13.74
C SER A 605 -10.74 24.67 -14.65
N VAL A 606 -11.00 23.47 -14.12
CA VAL A 606 -11.71 22.39 -14.82
C VAL A 606 -13.17 22.39 -14.37
N THR A 607 -14.09 22.53 -15.32
CA THR A 607 -15.52 22.45 -15.04
C THR A 607 -15.89 21.01 -14.66
N PRO A 608 -16.44 20.77 -13.46
CA PRO A 608 -16.87 19.43 -13.07
C PRO A 608 -18.04 18.98 -13.96
N ALA A 609 -18.04 17.69 -14.33
CA ALA A 609 -19.17 17.11 -15.05
C ALA A 609 -20.44 17.25 -14.19
N SER A 610 -21.55 17.69 -14.79
CA SER A 610 -22.82 17.84 -14.09
C SER A 610 -23.38 16.46 -13.75
N ILE A 611 -23.01 15.95 -12.57
CA ILE A 611 -23.50 14.67 -12.05
C ILE A 611 -24.30 14.98 -10.78
N THR A 612 -25.49 15.54 -10.95
CA THR A 612 -26.48 15.64 -9.88
C THR A 612 -27.12 14.28 -9.67
N LYS A 613 -26.36 13.31 -9.13
CA LYS A 613 -27.00 12.15 -8.49
C LYS A 613 -27.57 12.63 -7.17
N VAL A 614 -28.83 13.06 -7.19
CA VAL A 614 -29.60 13.31 -5.96
C VAL A 614 -29.62 11.99 -5.18
N LYS A 615 -28.90 11.97 -4.06
CA LYS A 615 -28.95 10.83 -3.14
C LYS A 615 -30.12 11.04 -2.22
N TYR A 616 -31.12 10.16 -2.29
CA TYR A 616 -32.20 10.14 -1.32
C TYR A 616 -31.76 9.32 -0.12
N THR A 617 -31.84 9.91 1.08
CA THR A 617 -31.70 9.15 2.32
C THR A 617 -32.91 8.24 2.44
N ILE A 618 -32.69 6.93 2.49
CA ILE A 618 -33.77 5.97 2.75
C ILE A 618 -34.27 6.24 4.18
N PRO A 619 -35.57 6.52 4.39
CA PRO A 619 -36.13 6.73 5.72
C PRO A 619 -35.80 5.59 6.68
N HIS A 620 -35.61 5.91 7.96
CA HIS A 620 -35.20 4.93 8.99
C HIS A 620 -36.10 3.70 9.03
N HIS A 621 -37.42 3.90 8.99
CA HIS A 621 -38.41 2.82 8.99
C HIS A 621 -38.32 1.88 7.77
N ILE A 622 -37.83 2.36 6.61
CA ILE A 622 -37.59 1.50 5.43
C ILE A 622 -36.27 0.77 5.60
N HIS A 623 -35.24 1.45 6.12
CA HIS A 623 -33.93 0.87 6.36
C HIS A 623 -33.98 -0.28 7.37
N GLU A 624 -34.77 -0.15 8.45
CA GLU A 624 -34.98 -1.22 9.44
C GLU A 624 -35.67 -2.46 8.86
N ASN A 625 -36.52 -2.27 7.85
CA ASN A 625 -37.26 -3.35 7.19
C ASN A 625 -36.48 -3.99 6.01
N LEU A 626 -35.39 -3.38 5.56
CA LEU A 626 -34.54 -3.89 4.49
C LEU A 626 -33.49 -4.86 5.02
N TYR A 627 -33.88 -6.12 5.24
CA TYR A 627 -32.92 -7.18 5.56
C TYR A 627 -32.50 -7.94 4.31
N ILE A 628 -31.26 -7.71 3.84
CA ILE A 628 -30.60 -8.55 2.84
C ILE A 628 -29.61 -9.45 3.57
N PRO A 629 -29.92 -10.74 3.82
CA PRO A 629 -29.01 -11.63 4.52
C PRO A 629 -27.70 -11.73 3.75
N PRO A 630 -26.54 -11.55 4.39
CA PRO A 630 -25.26 -11.73 3.72
C PRO A 630 -25.16 -13.17 3.22
N LEU A 631 -24.92 -13.36 1.92
CA LEU A 631 -24.64 -14.68 1.37
C LEU A 631 -23.35 -15.22 2.03
N PRO A 632 -23.40 -16.33 2.80
CA PRO A 632 -22.21 -16.88 3.41
C PRO A 632 -21.25 -17.31 2.32
N LYS A 633 -20.00 -16.84 2.39
CA LYS A 633 -18.95 -17.27 1.42
C LYS A 633 -18.53 -18.71 1.64
N ASN A 634 -18.60 -19.20 2.88
CA ASN A 634 -18.37 -20.59 3.24
C ASN A 634 -19.63 -21.10 3.90
N MET A 635 -20.28 -22.10 3.29
CA MET A 635 -21.47 -22.69 3.87
C MET A 635 -21.16 -24.05 4.48
N HIS A 636 -21.53 -24.27 5.74
CA HIS A 636 -21.35 -25.57 6.39
C HIS A 636 -22.17 -26.63 5.65
N PRO A 637 -21.63 -27.83 5.37
CA PRO A 637 -22.31 -28.80 4.54
C PRO A 637 -23.67 -29.24 5.06
N GLU A 638 -23.77 -29.42 6.38
CA GLU A 638 -24.95 -29.96 7.06
C GLU A 638 -25.89 -28.84 7.55
N HIS A 639 -25.40 -27.96 8.44
CA HIS A 639 -26.20 -26.90 9.05
C HIS A 639 -26.74 -25.82 8.10
N GLN A 640 -26.25 -25.73 6.85
CA GLN A 640 -26.65 -24.68 5.90
C GLN A 640 -27.14 -25.26 4.55
N LYS A 641 -27.69 -26.48 4.57
CA LYS A 641 -28.16 -27.22 3.39
C LYS A 641 -29.11 -26.41 2.49
N GLN A 642 -30.12 -25.75 3.05
CA GLN A 642 -31.08 -24.93 2.28
C GLN A 642 -30.40 -23.73 1.58
N ARG A 643 -29.51 -23.02 2.28
CA ARG A 643 -28.76 -21.88 1.73
C ARG A 643 -27.78 -22.32 0.63
N ARG A 644 -27.17 -23.51 0.75
CA ARG A 644 -26.35 -24.12 -0.31
C ARG A 644 -27.16 -24.41 -1.57
N MET A 645 -28.37 -24.95 -1.44
CA MET A 645 -29.26 -25.19 -2.58
C MET A 645 -29.65 -23.89 -3.29
N GLN A 646 -29.97 -22.83 -2.55
CA GLN A 646 -30.30 -21.53 -3.14
C GLN A 646 -29.11 -20.91 -3.88
N ARG A 647 -27.88 -20.99 -3.33
CA ARG A 647 -26.67 -20.52 -4.04
C ARG A 647 -26.38 -21.34 -5.30
N ALA A 648 -26.58 -22.67 -5.25
CA ALA A 648 -26.42 -23.51 -6.42
C ALA A 648 -27.41 -23.12 -7.54
N ARG A 649 -28.68 -22.87 -7.19
CA ARG A 649 -29.70 -22.36 -8.14
C ARG A 649 -29.33 -21.00 -8.73
N ALA A 650 -28.81 -20.07 -7.91
CA ALA A 650 -28.38 -18.75 -8.37
C ALA A 650 -27.16 -18.83 -9.31
N LEU A 651 -26.18 -19.69 -9.01
CA LEU A 651 -25.03 -19.92 -9.87
C LEU A 651 -25.43 -20.58 -11.21
N GLN A 652 -26.38 -21.52 -11.18
CA GLN A 652 -26.95 -22.10 -12.40
C GLN A 652 -27.67 -21.05 -13.27
N LYS A 653 -28.43 -20.13 -12.67
CA LYS A 653 -29.06 -19.01 -13.38
C LYS A 653 -28.04 -18.08 -14.05
N ASN A 654 -26.95 -17.74 -13.36
CA ASN A 654 -25.90 -16.88 -13.93
C ASN A 654 -25.08 -17.58 -15.03
N ASN A 655 -24.89 -18.90 -14.96
CA ASN A 655 -24.26 -19.65 -16.04
C ASN A 655 -25.14 -19.75 -17.28
N PHE A 656 -26.47 -19.76 -17.12
CA PHE A 656 -27.40 -19.73 -18.27
C PHE A 656 -27.38 -18.39 -19.02
N LEU A 657 -27.14 -17.28 -18.32
CA LEU A 657 -27.01 -15.94 -18.91
C LEU A 657 -25.63 -15.66 -19.54
N LEU A 658 -24.65 -16.54 -19.37
CA LEU A 658 -23.32 -16.45 -20.00
C LEU A 658 -23.18 -17.40 -21.21
N LEU A 659 -24.20 -18.24 -21.46
CA LEU A 659 -24.29 -19.17 -22.59
C LEU A 659 -25.36 -18.76 -23.61
N GLN A 660 -26.04 -17.65 -23.38
CA GLN A 660 -26.78 -16.86 -24.37
C GLN A 660 -25.97 -15.60 -24.67
#